data_AF-A0A9P5CDI8-F1
#
_entry.id   AF-A0A9P5CDI8-F1
#
_cell.length_a   1.000
_cell.length_b   1.000
_cell.length_c   1.000
_cell.angle_alpha   90.00
_cell.angle_beta   90.00
_cell.angle_gamma   90.00
#
_symmetry.space_group_name_H-M   'P 1'
#
loop_
_entity.id
_entity.type
_entity.pdbx_description
1 polymer ?
#
loop_
_entity_poly.entity_id
_entity_poly.type
_entity_poly.pdbx_seq_one_letter_code
_entity_poly.pdbx_strand_id
1 'polypeptide(L)'
;MQNAGHIAQNIRPASYHALTDTSSYHVLAIDYRGFGHSTGAPDEKGLILDAAAVVDWAINVANIPPNRIVLLGHSLGTAVVSGVAERYALQGVEFAGIVLVAAFSDLATMLSGYRFGGLVPALGPFAIYPSIHRVLDRVLVDKWHSADRLVNIVRHTKKRLRINLVHAKNDKDIPWTEDNKLFRAAASETIGTLDDDEFDTWKESCTVRSSNDSFVTTWKTGDDIIIRQELFPYGGHNEILSFAPVWRLGSSCFTPPLRIVPELRKSTITRRPGLEAIYSTMPAEESKPVDPAVNEVDADIKGKQAAAESDAEEEDDEPTAGDASAAGTAPAKKKKKSKRKKAKEVLTGKSGDAEADLKKAIGGLTPQQLQELMALNPALAGELSQASGSANPSPDQIAGLLKKMNLQDIMTGLAAAGKNVKDMASYKFWQTQPVPKFGEDEKTVEEGPLKIQTVDEISKEPAPLVAGFEWVEMDLTNDEEIKEIYELLNGHYVEDDEAMFRFNYGPGILKWAMMPPGWAKHYHVGVRATQSRKLVAFISAIPVRVRVRNKVITCSEVNFLCVHKKLRGKRLAPVLIKEITRISNLHEIWQGLYTAGIVLPRPVSTCRYYHRSLNWQKLYECNFVHLPHGSKPQYQIRKYAVPDHTSTKGLREMKPADIEAVVKLMDRYMKRFDIAPEMSTEEATHWFCPTVAPGQDQYIWSYVVEDNEKNITDFFSFYCIESSAINNPKHDVIRVAYLFYYATDTALKEPFDKAALKSRLNDLIHDALILAKQARFDVFNALSLMDNGLFLEQQKFGAGDGQLHYYLFNYRANPIAGGVDKKNQLDENALSGVGLVLP
;
A
#
# COMPACT_ATOMS: atom_id res chain seq x y z
N MET A 1 -4.88 -7.12 -7.18
CA MET A 1 -3.61 -6.38 -7.37
C MET A 1 -2.37 -7.26 -7.11
N GLN A 2 -2.40 -8.57 -7.44
CA GLN A 2 -1.24 -9.49 -7.30
C GLN A 2 -0.40 -9.64 -8.59
N ASN A 3 -0.91 -9.22 -9.75
CA ASN A 3 -0.20 -9.31 -11.04
C ASN A 3 0.44 -7.99 -11.53
N ALA A 4 0.33 -6.93 -10.73
CA ALA A 4 0.95 -5.64 -11.05
C ALA A 4 2.42 -5.69 -10.62
N GLY A 5 3.33 -5.82 -11.59
CA GLY A 5 4.76 -5.86 -11.33
C GLY A 5 5.60 -6.13 -12.56
N HIS A 6 6.92 -5.93 -12.46
CA HIS A 6 7.89 -6.17 -13.54
C HIS A 6 8.45 -7.61 -13.53
N ILE A 7 9.17 -8.02 -14.57
CA ILE A 7 9.69 -9.40 -14.73
C ILE A 7 10.57 -9.87 -13.56
N ALA A 8 11.28 -8.95 -12.91
CA ALA A 8 12.20 -9.27 -11.80
C ALA A 8 11.54 -9.25 -10.41
N GLN A 9 10.22 -9.07 -10.32
CA GLN A 9 9.53 -8.85 -9.04
C GLN A 9 8.99 -10.15 -8.42
N ASN A 10 9.07 -10.25 -7.09
CA ASN A 10 8.52 -11.33 -6.26
C ASN A 10 8.99 -12.74 -6.68
N ILE A 11 8.06 -13.69 -6.81
CA ILE A 11 8.33 -15.10 -7.10
C ILE A 11 8.68 -15.37 -8.57
N ARG A 12 8.54 -14.38 -9.47
CA ARG A 12 8.71 -14.58 -10.92
C ARG A 12 10.09 -15.09 -11.32
N PRO A 13 11.22 -14.54 -10.81
CA PRO A 13 12.54 -15.12 -11.09
C PRO A 13 12.65 -16.57 -10.66
N ALA A 14 12.14 -16.92 -9.49
CA ALA A 14 12.14 -18.30 -9.01
C ALA A 14 11.30 -19.22 -9.90
N SER A 15 10.14 -18.76 -10.39
CA SER A 15 9.32 -19.48 -11.37
C SER A 15 10.05 -19.67 -12.72
N TYR A 16 10.81 -18.68 -13.17
CA TYR A 16 11.60 -18.81 -14.40
C TYR A 16 12.73 -19.82 -14.24
N HIS A 17 13.47 -19.76 -13.13
CA HIS A 17 14.51 -20.74 -12.80
C HIS A 17 13.92 -22.14 -12.72
N ALA A 18 12.82 -22.32 -11.99
CA ALA A 18 12.06 -23.56 -11.95
C ALA A 18 11.71 -24.13 -13.34
N LEU A 19 11.26 -23.27 -14.26
CA LEU A 19 10.94 -23.65 -15.64
C LEU A 19 12.19 -24.01 -16.48
N THR A 20 13.34 -23.38 -16.21
CA THR A 20 14.58 -23.61 -16.98
C THR A 20 15.48 -24.70 -16.40
N ASP A 21 15.46 -24.94 -15.09
CA ASP A 21 16.44 -25.79 -14.40
C ASP A 21 16.28 -27.28 -14.71
N THR A 22 15.09 -27.68 -15.17
CA THR A 22 14.73 -29.09 -15.39
C THR A 22 14.45 -29.42 -16.85
N SER A 23 14.74 -28.52 -17.79
CA SER A 23 14.28 -28.63 -19.18
C SER A 23 15.16 -27.91 -20.20
N SER A 24 15.07 -28.30 -21.47
CA SER A 24 15.92 -27.79 -22.56
C SER A 24 15.29 -26.67 -23.41
N TYR A 25 14.24 -26.01 -22.91
CA TYR A 25 13.56 -24.91 -23.61
C TYR A 25 13.96 -23.53 -23.08
N HIS A 26 13.85 -22.52 -23.95
CA HIS A 26 14.09 -21.12 -23.60
C HIS A 26 12.82 -20.46 -23.06
N VAL A 27 12.95 -19.70 -21.98
CA VAL A 27 11.87 -18.89 -21.42
C VAL A 27 12.01 -17.45 -21.89
N LEU A 28 10.98 -16.94 -22.56
CA LEU A 28 10.85 -15.54 -22.97
C LEU A 28 9.84 -14.88 -22.04
N ALA A 29 10.31 -13.99 -21.17
CA ALA A 29 9.47 -13.19 -20.28
C ALA A 29 9.58 -11.70 -20.66
N ILE A 30 8.47 -10.97 -20.56
CA ILE A 30 8.42 -9.55 -20.92
C ILE A 30 7.74 -8.71 -19.86
N ASP A 31 8.16 -7.44 -19.81
CA ASP A 31 7.43 -6.39 -19.13
C ASP A 31 6.31 -5.88 -20.05
N TYR A 32 5.08 -5.97 -19.57
CA TYR A 32 3.94 -5.33 -20.22
C TYR A 32 4.05 -3.80 -20.16
N ARG A 33 3.42 -3.10 -21.09
CA ARG A 33 3.33 -1.63 -21.09
C ARG A 33 2.88 -1.09 -19.73
N GLY A 34 3.59 -0.08 -19.24
CA GLY A 34 3.37 0.50 -17.92
C GLY A 34 4.10 -0.21 -16.77
N PHE A 35 4.82 -1.30 -17.04
CA PHE A 35 5.64 -2.03 -16.07
C PHE A 35 7.11 -2.12 -16.52
N GLY A 36 8.02 -2.25 -15.55
CA GLY A 36 9.45 -2.36 -15.79
C GLY A 36 9.98 -1.26 -16.70
N HIS A 37 10.62 -1.63 -17.81
CA HIS A 37 11.11 -0.68 -18.81
C HIS A 37 10.10 -0.33 -19.92
N SER A 38 8.93 -0.97 -19.95
CA SER A 38 7.94 -0.79 -21.02
C SER A 38 7.03 0.42 -20.77
N THR A 39 7.02 1.38 -21.70
CA THR A 39 6.20 2.61 -21.62
C THR A 39 4.72 2.36 -21.93
N GLY A 40 3.82 3.23 -21.47
CA GLY A 40 2.38 3.20 -21.81
C GLY A 40 1.48 2.92 -20.59
N ALA A 41 0.20 2.62 -20.84
CA ALA A 41 -0.78 2.24 -19.81
C ALA A 41 -1.32 0.83 -20.08
N PRO A 42 -1.46 -0.02 -19.05
CA PRO A 42 -1.92 -1.40 -19.22
C PRO A 42 -3.44 -1.44 -19.40
N ASP A 43 -3.90 -1.59 -20.65
CA ASP A 43 -5.28 -1.90 -21.03
C ASP A 43 -5.35 -3.26 -21.75
N GLU A 44 -6.53 -3.89 -21.79
CA GLU A 44 -6.68 -5.25 -22.35
C GLU A 44 -6.12 -5.39 -23.76
N LYS A 45 -6.47 -4.44 -24.64
CA LYS A 45 -5.96 -4.41 -26.01
C LYS A 45 -4.44 -4.28 -26.03
N GLY A 46 -3.88 -3.45 -25.17
CA GLY A 46 -2.45 -3.18 -25.11
C GLY A 46 -1.64 -4.35 -24.61
N LEU A 47 -2.09 -5.04 -23.56
CA LEU A 47 -1.40 -6.23 -23.05
C LEU A 47 -1.38 -7.36 -24.09
N ILE A 48 -2.47 -7.55 -24.84
CA ILE A 48 -2.51 -8.52 -25.96
C ILE A 48 -1.55 -8.11 -27.08
N LEU A 49 -1.42 -6.80 -27.37
CA LEU A 49 -0.45 -6.31 -28.36
C LEU A 49 0.99 -6.54 -27.92
N ASP A 50 1.29 -6.37 -26.62
CA ASP A 50 2.63 -6.60 -26.08
C ASP A 50 2.99 -8.09 -26.17
N ALA A 51 2.07 -8.99 -25.79
CA ALA A 51 2.26 -10.43 -25.96
C ALA A 51 2.41 -10.83 -27.44
N ALA A 52 1.62 -10.23 -28.34
CA ALA A 52 1.73 -10.46 -29.77
C ALA A 52 3.09 -10.01 -30.31
N ALA A 53 3.64 -8.88 -29.84
CA ALA A 53 4.95 -8.40 -30.26
C ALA A 53 6.07 -9.42 -29.96
N VAL A 54 5.98 -10.14 -28.83
CA VAL A 54 6.94 -11.19 -28.48
C VAL A 54 6.79 -12.42 -29.38
N VAL A 55 5.56 -12.82 -29.66
CA VAL A 55 5.28 -13.93 -30.57
C VAL A 55 5.75 -13.60 -31.98
N ASP A 56 5.45 -12.40 -32.48
CA ASP A 56 5.91 -11.90 -33.77
C ASP A 56 7.43 -11.84 -33.84
N TRP A 57 8.10 -11.41 -32.76
CA TRP A 57 9.56 -11.44 -32.68
C TRP A 57 10.09 -12.89 -32.71
N ALA A 58 9.51 -13.80 -31.94
CA ALA A 58 9.94 -15.19 -31.90
C ALA A 58 9.80 -15.87 -33.26
N ILE A 59 8.70 -15.65 -33.97
CA ILE A 59 8.42 -16.24 -35.27
C ILE A 59 9.25 -15.57 -36.37
N ASN A 60 9.24 -14.24 -36.45
CA ASN A 60 9.75 -13.53 -37.63
C ASN A 60 11.22 -13.10 -37.49
N VAL A 61 11.72 -12.93 -36.26
CA VAL A 61 13.11 -12.47 -36.01
C VAL A 61 13.97 -13.64 -35.53
N ALA A 62 13.54 -14.35 -34.49
CA ALA A 62 14.25 -15.52 -33.98
C ALA A 62 14.03 -16.78 -34.84
N ASN A 63 13.13 -16.73 -35.84
CA ASN A 63 12.81 -17.81 -36.77
C ASN A 63 12.39 -19.13 -36.07
N ILE A 64 11.68 -19.01 -34.94
CA ILE A 64 11.15 -20.15 -34.20
C ILE A 64 9.79 -20.52 -34.79
N PRO A 65 9.60 -21.74 -35.31
CA PRO A 65 8.32 -22.13 -35.88
C PRO A 65 7.24 -22.20 -34.79
N PRO A 66 5.97 -21.81 -35.07
CA PRO A 66 4.89 -21.78 -34.07
C PRO A 66 4.66 -23.11 -33.34
N ASN A 67 4.87 -24.23 -34.03
CA ASN A 67 4.79 -25.59 -33.45
C ASN A 67 5.90 -25.92 -32.44
N ARG A 68 6.82 -24.98 -32.18
CA ARG A 68 7.84 -25.02 -31.12
C ARG A 68 7.68 -23.90 -30.09
N ILE A 69 6.53 -23.21 -30.07
CA ILE A 69 6.23 -22.16 -29.10
C ILE A 69 5.09 -22.64 -28.21
N VAL A 70 5.28 -22.56 -26.89
CA VAL A 70 4.23 -22.76 -25.89
C VAL A 70 3.89 -21.41 -25.29
N LEU A 71 2.61 -21.06 -25.26
CA LEU A 71 2.13 -19.87 -24.57
C LEU A 71 1.77 -20.24 -23.13
N LEU A 72 2.42 -19.62 -22.16
CA LEU A 72 2.18 -19.85 -20.74
C LEU A 72 1.67 -18.58 -20.08
N GLY A 73 0.49 -18.66 -19.45
CA GLY A 73 -0.11 -17.59 -18.69
C GLY A 73 -0.34 -18.01 -17.24
N HIS A 74 -0.17 -17.08 -16.31
CA HIS A 74 -0.47 -17.27 -14.89
C HIS A 74 -1.37 -16.15 -14.39
N SER A 75 -2.44 -16.49 -13.69
CA SER A 75 -3.42 -15.55 -13.15
C SER A 75 -3.95 -14.60 -14.25
N LEU A 76 -3.79 -13.28 -14.17
CA LEU A 76 -4.18 -12.33 -15.25
C LEU A 76 -3.49 -12.62 -16.58
N GLY A 77 -2.27 -13.16 -16.55
CA GLY A 77 -1.56 -13.59 -17.75
C GLY A 77 -2.29 -14.69 -18.52
N THR A 78 -3.16 -15.48 -17.88
CA THR A 78 -3.99 -16.47 -18.58
C THR A 78 -4.95 -15.83 -19.57
N ALA A 79 -5.55 -14.69 -19.19
CA ALA A 79 -6.48 -13.97 -20.06
C ALA A 79 -5.77 -13.26 -21.23
N VAL A 80 -4.55 -12.78 -21.01
CA VAL A 80 -3.68 -12.24 -22.07
C VAL A 80 -3.25 -13.34 -23.04
N VAL A 81 -2.83 -14.49 -22.53
CA VAL A 81 -2.45 -15.65 -23.36
C VAL A 81 -3.64 -16.17 -24.15
N SER A 82 -4.84 -16.26 -23.57
CA SER A 82 -6.05 -16.61 -24.31
C SER A 82 -6.33 -15.61 -25.44
N GLY A 83 -6.14 -14.30 -25.19
CA GLY A 83 -6.33 -13.26 -26.21
C GLY A 83 -5.30 -13.33 -27.35
N VAL A 84 -4.03 -13.57 -27.02
CA VAL A 84 -2.99 -13.69 -28.05
C VAL A 84 -3.15 -15.00 -28.84
N ALA A 85 -3.48 -16.11 -28.17
CA ALA A 85 -3.73 -17.39 -28.80
C ALA A 85 -4.91 -17.32 -29.79
N GLU A 86 -6.03 -16.70 -29.40
CA GLU A 86 -7.17 -16.47 -30.28
C GLU A 86 -6.77 -15.65 -31.53
N ARG A 87 -6.04 -14.56 -31.33
CA ARG A 87 -5.57 -13.69 -32.42
C ARG A 87 -4.78 -14.45 -33.49
N TYR A 88 -3.92 -15.39 -33.08
CA TYR A 88 -3.11 -16.19 -33.99
C TYR A 88 -3.86 -17.40 -34.56
N ALA A 89 -4.75 -18.03 -33.79
CA ALA A 89 -5.62 -19.09 -34.28
C ALA A 89 -6.51 -18.59 -35.44
N LEU A 90 -7.05 -17.37 -35.33
CA LEU A 90 -7.80 -16.70 -36.41
C LEU A 90 -6.97 -16.44 -37.68
N GLN A 91 -5.64 -16.43 -37.57
CA GLN A 91 -4.70 -16.30 -38.69
C GLN A 91 -4.20 -17.67 -39.20
N GLY A 92 -4.69 -18.77 -38.64
CA GLY A 92 -4.26 -20.13 -38.98
C GLY A 92 -2.90 -20.52 -38.39
N VAL A 93 -2.42 -19.80 -37.39
CA VAL A 93 -1.18 -20.12 -36.66
C VAL A 93 -1.52 -21.01 -35.47
N GLU A 94 -0.90 -22.18 -35.42
CA GLU A 94 -1.12 -23.19 -34.38
C GLU A 94 0.15 -23.37 -33.54
N PHE A 95 0.03 -23.15 -32.23
CA PHE A 95 1.15 -23.26 -31.27
C PHE A 95 1.37 -24.70 -30.80
N ALA A 96 2.54 -24.98 -30.22
CA ALA A 96 2.84 -26.28 -29.62
C ALA A 96 1.90 -26.61 -28.45
N GLY A 97 1.49 -25.59 -27.70
CA GLY A 97 0.51 -25.70 -26.62
C GLY A 97 0.23 -24.37 -25.93
N ILE A 98 -0.83 -24.37 -25.13
CA ILE A 98 -1.31 -23.28 -24.28
C ILE A 98 -1.39 -23.82 -22.86
N VAL A 99 -0.73 -23.15 -21.91
CA VAL A 99 -0.72 -23.53 -20.49
C VAL A 99 -1.27 -22.35 -19.70
N LEU A 100 -2.42 -22.55 -19.05
CA LEU A 100 -3.08 -21.56 -18.22
C LEU A 100 -3.02 -22.03 -16.76
N VAL A 101 -2.34 -21.26 -15.91
CA VAL A 101 -2.16 -21.57 -14.49
C VAL A 101 -2.98 -20.60 -13.64
N ALA A 102 -3.83 -21.12 -12.75
CA ALA A 102 -4.79 -20.35 -11.96
C ALA A 102 -5.64 -19.42 -12.83
N ALA A 103 -6.32 -19.99 -13.82
CA ALA A 103 -7.06 -19.24 -14.83
C ALA A 103 -8.45 -18.82 -14.32
N PHE A 104 -9.05 -17.85 -15.00
CA PHE A 104 -10.44 -17.44 -14.74
C PHE A 104 -11.23 -17.29 -16.03
N SER A 105 -12.54 -17.58 -15.96
CA SER A 105 -13.42 -17.59 -17.12
C SER A 105 -13.73 -16.20 -17.66
N ASP A 106 -13.96 -15.25 -16.75
CA ASP A 106 -14.33 -13.88 -17.03
C ASP A 106 -13.99 -13.00 -15.81
N LEU A 107 -13.39 -11.82 -16.03
CA LEU A 107 -12.93 -10.98 -14.91
C LEU A 107 -14.11 -10.41 -14.11
N ALA A 108 -15.22 -10.05 -14.77
CA ALA A 108 -16.40 -9.51 -14.10
C ALA A 108 -17.08 -10.58 -13.22
N THR A 109 -17.07 -11.84 -13.67
CA THR A 109 -17.61 -13.00 -12.94
C THR A 109 -16.68 -13.50 -11.84
N MET A 110 -15.36 -13.35 -12.01
CA MET A 110 -14.39 -13.73 -10.97
C MET A 110 -14.37 -12.71 -9.83
N LEU A 111 -14.57 -11.41 -10.11
CA LEU A 111 -14.59 -10.35 -9.09
C LEU A 111 -15.70 -10.52 -8.04
N SER A 112 -16.83 -11.15 -8.39
CA SER A 112 -17.90 -11.46 -7.43
C SER A 112 -17.51 -12.56 -6.43
N GLY A 113 -16.57 -13.44 -6.80
CA GLY A 113 -16.05 -14.54 -5.98
C GLY A 113 -14.63 -14.32 -5.41
N TYR A 114 -13.93 -13.25 -5.81
CA TYR A 114 -12.54 -12.98 -5.43
C TYR A 114 -12.40 -12.76 -3.92
N ARG A 115 -11.50 -13.52 -3.28
CA ARG A 115 -11.23 -13.44 -1.84
C ARG A 115 -9.86 -12.81 -1.61
N PHE A 116 -9.82 -11.63 -0.99
CA PHE A 116 -8.53 -11.01 -0.67
C PHE A 116 -7.89 -11.77 0.50
N GLY A 117 -6.76 -12.44 0.25
CA GLY A 117 -5.99 -13.15 1.28
C GLY A 117 -6.75 -14.29 1.98
N GLY A 118 -7.81 -14.83 1.36
CA GLY A 118 -8.61 -15.93 1.91
C GLY A 118 -9.50 -15.61 3.11
N LEU A 119 -9.59 -14.35 3.56
CA LEU A 119 -10.34 -13.96 4.78
C LEU A 119 -11.57 -13.07 4.52
N VAL A 120 -11.64 -12.36 3.39
CA VAL A 120 -12.80 -11.53 3.04
C VAL A 120 -13.13 -11.68 1.54
N PRO A 121 -14.31 -12.22 1.17
CA PRO A 121 -14.77 -12.15 -0.22
C PRO A 121 -15.05 -10.68 -0.56
N ALA A 122 -14.32 -10.13 -1.54
CA ALA A 122 -14.33 -8.71 -1.90
C ALA A 122 -15.73 -8.18 -2.23
N LEU A 123 -16.65 -9.07 -2.64
CA LEU A 123 -18.05 -8.78 -2.94
C LEU A 123 -19.02 -9.87 -2.41
N GLY A 124 -18.62 -10.66 -1.41
CA GLY A 124 -19.34 -11.87 -0.98
C GLY A 124 -20.82 -11.72 -0.61
N PRO A 125 -21.25 -10.69 0.14
CA PRO A 125 -22.67 -10.46 0.44
C PRO A 125 -23.48 -9.97 -0.77
N PHE A 126 -22.80 -9.53 -1.83
CA PHE A 126 -23.37 -8.88 -3.01
C PHE A 126 -23.45 -9.80 -4.24
N ALA A 127 -22.79 -10.96 -4.21
CA ALA A 127 -22.84 -11.97 -5.29
C ALA A 127 -24.25 -12.57 -5.51
N ILE A 128 -25.16 -12.39 -4.57
CA ILE A 128 -26.53 -12.92 -4.59
C ILE A 128 -27.47 -12.09 -5.51
N TYR A 129 -27.10 -10.85 -5.86
CA TYR A 129 -27.96 -9.96 -6.65
C TYR A 129 -27.53 -9.90 -8.14
N PRO A 130 -28.34 -10.40 -9.09
CA PRO A 130 -28.04 -10.40 -10.54
C PRO A 130 -27.77 -9.00 -11.12
N SER A 131 -28.28 -7.97 -10.47
CA SER A 131 -28.11 -6.56 -10.80
C SER A 131 -26.65 -6.10 -10.72
N ILE A 132 -25.87 -6.65 -9.79
CA ILE A 132 -24.47 -6.26 -9.53
C ILE A 132 -23.56 -6.82 -10.61
N HIS A 133 -23.83 -8.04 -11.10
CA HIS A 133 -23.21 -8.57 -12.31
C HIS A 133 -23.41 -7.64 -13.52
N ARG A 134 -24.64 -7.14 -13.73
CA ARG A 134 -24.95 -6.20 -14.84
C ARG A 134 -24.29 -4.83 -14.69
N VAL A 135 -23.99 -4.40 -13.47
CA VAL A 135 -23.31 -3.12 -13.18
C VAL A 135 -21.79 -3.29 -13.33
N LEU A 136 -21.21 -4.36 -12.78
CA LEU A 136 -19.80 -4.73 -13.02
C LEU A 136 -19.53 -4.87 -14.51
N ASP A 137 -20.40 -5.55 -15.26
CA ASP A 137 -20.34 -5.66 -16.73
C ASP A 137 -20.44 -4.32 -17.48
N ARG A 138 -21.02 -3.27 -16.88
CA ARG A 138 -21.14 -1.94 -17.51
C ARG A 138 -19.99 -1.00 -17.15
N VAL A 139 -19.38 -1.21 -15.99
CA VAL A 139 -18.36 -0.32 -15.41
C VAL A 139 -16.93 -0.84 -15.65
N LEU A 140 -16.74 -2.16 -15.73
CA LEU A 140 -15.46 -2.76 -16.14
C LEU A 140 -15.19 -2.49 -17.62
N VAL A 141 -14.19 -1.64 -17.88
CA VAL A 141 -13.72 -1.30 -19.23
C VAL A 141 -13.12 -2.53 -19.92
N ASP A 142 -12.37 -3.35 -19.17
CA ASP A 142 -11.69 -4.55 -19.64
C ASP A 142 -12.31 -5.79 -18.98
N LYS A 143 -12.90 -6.69 -19.77
CA LYS A 143 -13.75 -7.79 -19.28
C LYS A 143 -13.06 -9.15 -19.28
N TRP A 144 -12.06 -9.33 -20.13
CA TRP A 144 -11.25 -10.55 -20.19
C TRP A 144 -12.08 -11.84 -20.32
N HIS A 145 -12.88 -11.92 -21.39
CA HIS A 145 -13.73 -13.09 -21.73
C HIS A 145 -12.89 -14.31 -22.15
N SER A 146 -12.18 -14.92 -21.22
CA SER A 146 -11.27 -16.06 -21.48
C SER A 146 -12.00 -17.30 -22.01
N ALA A 147 -13.22 -17.57 -21.52
CA ALA A 147 -14.02 -18.71 -21.99
C ALA A 147 -14.37 -18.61 -23.48
N ASP A 148 -14.87 -17.45 -23.92
CA ASP A 148 -15.20 -17.18 -25.33
C ASP A 148 -13.95 -17.27 -26.23
N ARG A 149 -12.80 -16.83 -25.71
CA ARG A 149 -11.52 -16.94 -26.42
C ARG A 149 -11.09 -18.38 -26.61
N LEU A 150 -11.21 -19.22 -25.58
CA LEU A 150 -10.90 -20.65 -25.70
C LEU A 150 -11.82 -21.34 -26.71
N VAL A 151 -13.12 -21.01 -26.69
CA VAL A 151 -14.08 -21.46 -27.71
C VAL A 151 -13.59 -21.10 -29.12
N ASN A 152 -13.21 -19.84 -29.33
CA ASN A 152 -12.73 -19.39 -30.63
C ASN A 152 -11.40 -20.05 -31.03
N ILE A 153 -10.49 -20.31 -30.09
CA ILE A 153 -9.24 -21.03 -30.36
C ILE A 153 -9.54 -22.46 -30.84
N VAL A 154 -10.39 -23.19 -30.12
CA VAL A 154 -10.78 -24.57 -30.48
C VAL A 154 -11.44 -24.60 -31.85
N ARG A 155 -12.37 -23.67 -32.11
CA ARG A 155 -13.11 -23.58 -33.37
C ARG A 155 -12.23 -23.31 -34.59
N HIS A 156 -11.18 -22.51 -34.44
CA HIS A 156 -10.32 -22.09 -35.57
C HIS A 156 -9.06 -22.94 -35.74
N THR A 157 -8.74 -23.80 -34.78
CA THR A 157 -7.60 -24.72 -34.86
C THR A 157 -8.02 -26.02 -35.55
N LYS A 158 -7.26 -26.46 -36.56
CA LYS A 158 -7.66 -27.60 -37.42
C LYS A 158 -6.71 -28.78 -37.37
N LYS A 159 -5.42 -28.57 -37.09
CA LYS A 159 -4.43 -29.66 -37.12
C LYS A 159 -4.00 -30.07 -35.72
N ARG A 160 -3.56 -29.13 -34.88
CA ARG A 160 -3.03 -29.45 -33.54
C ARG A 160 -3.38 -28.39 -32.52
N LEU A 161 -3.93 -28.82 -31.38
CA LEU A 161 -4.22 -27.97 -30.24
C LEU A 161 -3.95 -28.69 -28.92
N ARG A 162 -3.25 -28.04 -27.99
CA ARG A 162 -3.02 -28.56 -26.64
C ARG A 162 -3.31 -27.46 -25.63
N ILE A 163 -4.41 -27.58 -24.90
CA ILE A 163 -4.77 -26.65 -23.82
C ILE A 163 -4.59 -27.39 -22.50
N ASN A 164 -3.77 -26.83 -21.61
CA ASN A 164 -3.55 -27.33 -20.26
C ASN A 164 -4.03 -26.28 -19.26
N LEU A 165 -5.04 -26.61 -18.47
CA LEU A 165 -5.57 -25.83 -17.36
C LEU A 165 -5.02 -26.42 -16.07
N VAL A 166 -4.41 -25.59 -15.24
CA VAL A 166 -3.70 -26.04 -14.03
C VAL A 166 -4.08 -25.16 -12.84
N HIS A 167 -4.57 -25.78 -11.77
CA HIS A 167 -4.99 -25.06 -10.56
C HIS A 167 -4.59 -25.78 -9.28
N ALA A 168 -4.37 -25.03 -8.19
CA ALA A 168 -4.27 -25.57 -6.84
C ALA A 168 -5.63 -25.48 -6.10
N LYS A 169 -6.05 -26.55 -5.43
CA LYS A 169 -7.27 -26.58 -4.62
C LYS A 169 -7.22 -25.59 -3.47
N ASN A 170 -6.05 -25.34 -2.89
CA ASN A 170 -5.81 -24.38 -1.82
C ASN A 170 -5.47 -22.96 -2.31
N ASP A 171 -5.76 -22.63 -3.58
CA ASP A 171 -5.67 -21.26 -4.09
C ASP A 171 -6.67 -20.36 -3.33
N LYS A 172 -6.15 -19.34 -2.64
CA LYS A 172 -6.93 -18.42 -1.81
C LYS A 172 -7.47 -17.21 -2.58
N ASP A 173 -6.98 -17.00 -3.81
CA ASP A 173 -7.24 -15.81 -4.61
C ASP A 173 -8.25 -16.12 -5.73
N ILE A 174 -8.02 -17.17 -6.52
CA ILE A 174 -8.94 -17.60 -7.60
C ILE A 174 -9.46 -19.01 -7.29
N PRO A 175 -10.78 -19.21 -7.17
CA PRO A 175 -11.35 -20.54 -6.97
C PRO A 175 -11.05 -21.49 -8.14
N TRP A 176 -10.59 -22.70 -7.84
CA TRP A 176 -10.30 -23.73 -8.85
C TRP A 176 -11.52 -24.13 -9.71
N THR A 177 -12.74 -23.81 -9.26
CA THR A 177 -13.97 -24.01 -10.03
C THR A 177 -14.02 -23.18 -11.31
N GLU A 178 -13.22 -22.12 -11.42
CA GLU A 178 -13.11 -21.35 -12.66
C GLU A 178 -12.50 -22.17 -13.82
N ASP A 179 -11.55 -23.05 -13.52
CA ASP A 179 -10.99 -23.97 -14.52
C ASP A 179 -12.04 -24.97 -15.02
N ASN A 180 -13.05 -25.32 -14.21
CA ASN A 180 -14.17 -26.16 -14.68
C ASN A 180 -14.98 -25.44 -15.77
N LYS A 181 -15.23 -24.13 -15.61
CA LYS A 181 -15.94 -23.31 -16.61
C LYS A 181 -15.15 -23.21 -17.90
N LEU A 182 -13.84 -23.00 -17.80
CA LEU A 182 -12.93 -22.93 -18.95
C LEU A 182 -12.81 -24.28 -19.68
N PHE A 183 -12.67 -25.37 -18.93
CA PHE A 183 -12.63 -26.73 -19.48
C PHE A 183 -13.93 -27.03 -20.24
N ARG A 184 -15.09 -26.71 -19.64
CA ARG A 184 -16.39 -26.87 -20.25
C ARG A 184 -16.53 -26.08 -21.54
N ALA A 185 -16.21 -24.78 -21.51
CA ALA A 185 -16.25 -23.93 -22.70
C ALA A 185 -15.41 -24.50 -23.85
N ALA A 186 -14.18 -24.95 -23.58
CA ALA A 186 -13.30 -25.51 -24.59
C ALA A 186 -13.77 -26.89 -25.09
N ALA A 187 -14.24 -27.77 -24.19
CA ALA A 187 -14.66 -29.12 -24.53
C ALA A 187 -15.99 -29.15 -25.29
N SER A 188 -16.96 -28.32 -24.91
CA SER A 188 -18.30 -28.25 -25.51
C SER A 188 -18.29 -27.99 -27.00
N GLU A 189 -17.31 -27.23 -27.52
CA GLU A 189 -17.14 -27.01 -28.97
C GLU A 189 -16.83 -28.30 -29.75
N THR A 190 -16.34 -29.33 -29.07
CA THR A 190 -15.89 -30.59 -29.71
C THR A 190 -16.81 -31.78 -29.45
N ILE A 191 -17.58 -31.76 -28.36
CA ILE A 191 -18.50 -32.83 -27.98
C ILE A 191 -19.96 -32.55 -28.34
N GLY A 192 -20.29 -31.30 -28.70
CA GLY A 192 -21.65 -30.84 -28.92
C GLY A 192 -22.30 -30.30 -27.64
N THR A 193 -23.59 -29.97 -27.73
CA THR A 193 -24.36 -29.45 -26.60
C THR A 193 -24.86 -30.60 -25.74
N LEU A 194 -24.25 -30.77 -24.57
CA LEU A 194 -24.74 -31.63 -23.49
C LEU A 194 -25.42 -30.75 -22.43
N ASP A 195 -26.43 -31.28 -21.74
CA ASP A 195 -26.94 -30.64 -20.54
C ASP A 195 -25.91 -30.71 -19.38
N ASP A 196 -26.24 -30.11 -18.24
CA ASP A 196 -25.31 -30.01 -17.11
C ASP A 196 -24.96 -31.39 -16.51
N ASP A 197 -25.94 -32.27 -16.35
CA ASP A 197 -25.77 -33.59 -15.72
C ASP A 197 -25.05 -34.57 -16.66
N GLU A 198 -25.38 -34.51 -17.96
CA GLU A 198 -24.70 -35.27 -19.01
C GLU A 198 -23.25 -34.83 -19.15
N PHE A 199 -22.98 -33.52 -19.08
CA PHE A 199 -21.61 -33.00 -19.16
C PHE A 199 -20.78 -33.44 -17.96
N ASP A 200 -21.32 -33.40 -16.75
CA ASP A 200 -20.59 -33.81 -15.55
C ASP A 200 -20.32 -35.33 -15.53
N THR A 201 -21.30 -36.13 -15.96
CA THR A 201 -21.13 -37.58 -16.13
C THR A 201 -20.06 -37.90 -17.18
N TRP A 202 -20.09 -37.20 -18.31
CA TRP A 202 -19.09 -37.32 -19.37
C TRP A 202 -17.70 -36.90 -18.89
N LYS A 203 -17.61 -35.78 -18.17
CA LYS A 203 -16.35 -35.28 -17.60
C LYS A 203 -15.76 -36.27 -16.62
N GLU A 204 -16.57 -36.87 -15.76
CA GLU A 204 -16.10 -37.89 -14.81
C GLU A 204 -15.57 -39.12 -15.55
N SER A 205 -16.18 -39.53 -16.67
CA SER A 205 -15.70 -40.65 -17.50
C SER A 205 -14.30 -40.45 -18.08
N CYS A 206 -13.85 -39.20 -18.22
CA CYS A 206 -12.51 -38.84 -18.69
C CYS A 206 -11.61 -38.23 -17.59
N THR A 207 -12.01 -38.39 -16.32
CA THR A 207 -11.28 -37.91 -15.14
C THR A 207 -10.61 -39.06 -14.39
N VAL A 208 -9.32 -38.89 -14.11
CA VAL A 208 -8.55 -39.78 -13.25
C VAL A 208 -8.30 -39.07 -11.93
N ARG A 209 -8.88 -39.58 -10.84
CA ARG A 209 -8.69 -39.05 -9.49
C ARG A 209 -7.50 -39.74 -8.81
N SER A 210 -6.72 -38.95 -8.07
CA SER A 210 -5.63 -39.42 -7.21
C SER A 210 -5.99 -39.13 -5.75
N SER A 211 -5.16 -39.59 -4.80
CA SER A 211 -5.38 -39.31 -3.37
C SER A 211 -5.39 -37.79 -3.09
N ASN A 212 -6.07 -37.39 -2.00
CA ASN A 212 -6.20 -36.01 -1.52
C ASN A 212 -6.96 -35.05 -2.45
N ASP A 213 -8.06 -35.49 -3.08
CA ASP A 213 -8.92 -34.66 -3.94
C ASP A 213 -8.22 -34.01 -5.14
N SER A 214 -7.16 -34.65 -5.63
CA SER A 214 -6.48 -34.25 -6.87
C SER A 214 -7.06 -35.01 -8.06
N PHE A 215 -7.11 -34.36 -9.22
CA PHE A 215 -7.64 -35.01 -10.42
C PHE A 215 -6.97 -34.51 -11.69
N VAL A 216 -7.00 -35.37 -12.71
CA VAL A 216 -6.63 -35.05 -14.08
C VAL A 216 -7.79 -35.41 -14.99
N THR A 217 -8.39 -34.42 -15.63
CA THR A 217 -9.36 -34.64 -16.71
C THR A 217 -8.65 -34.46 -18.04
N THR A 218 -8.70 -35.45 -18.92
CA THR A 218 -8.10 -35.35 -20.26
C THR A 218 -9.11 -35.69 -21.34
N TRP A 219 -9.49 -34.69 -22.12
CA TRP A 219 -10.29 -34.87 -23.32
C TRP A 219 -9.41 -34.87 -24.57
N LYS A 220 -9.61 -35.87 -25.44
CA LYS A 220 -8.92 -36.00 -26.72
C LYS A 220 -9.96 -36.12 -27.82
N THR A 221 -9.82 -35.29 -28.85
CA THR A 221 -10.75 -35.25 -29.98
C THR A 221 -9.99 -34.96 -31.28
N GLY A 222 -10.52 -35.41 -32.41
CA GLY A 222 -9.78 -35.42 -33.68
C GLY A 222 -8.43 -36.17 -33.60
N ASP A 223 -7.51 -35.83 -34.50
CA ASP A 223 -6.21 -36.51 -34.58
C ASP A 223 -5.15 -35.97 -33.59
N ASP A 224 -5.23 -34.69 -33.17
CA ASP A 224 -4.23 -34.07 -32.26
C ASP A 224 -4.79 -32.84 -31.50
N ILE A 225 -6.08 -32.87 -31.09
CA ILE A 225 -6.66 -31.87 -30.17
C ILE A 225 -6.79 -32.48 -28.77
N ILE A 226 -6.11 -31.86 -27.79
CA ILE A 226 -6.08 -32.29 -26.40
C ILE A 226 -6.44 -31.12 -25.50
N ILE A 227 -7.47 -31.29 -24.67
CA ILE A 227 -7.85 -30.36 -23.62
C ILE A 227 -7.68 -31.09 -22.30
N ARG A 228 -6.79 -30.59 -21.45
CA ARG A 228 -6.43 -31.22 -20.17
C ARG A 228 -6.62 -30.24 -19.04
N GLN A 229 -7.27 -30.69 -17.96
CA GLN A 229 -7.43 -29.98 -16.71
C GLN A 229 -6.75 -30.79 -15.60
N GLU A 230 -5.94 -30.13 -14.77
CA GLU A 230 -5.27 -30.77 -13.64
C GLU A 230 -5.40 -29.94 -12.37
N LEU A 231 -5.94 -30.57 -11.33
CA LEU A 231 -6.11 -29.99 -10.01
C LEU A 231 -5.09 -30.61 -9.03
N PHE A 232 -4.27 -29.76 -8.44
CA PHE A 232 -3.34 -30.13 -7.39
C PHE A 232 -3.94 -29.85 -6.01
N PRO A 233 -3.64 -30.65 -4.98
CA PRO A 233 -4.18 -30.42 -3.64
C PRO A 233 -3.56 -29.19 -2.96
N TYR A 234 -2.29 -28.91 -3.29
CA TYR A 234 -1.46 -27.86 -2.67
C TYR A 234 -0.65 -27.11 -3.75
N GLY A 235 -0.23 -25.89 -3.43
CA GLY A 235 0.55 -25.00 -4.31
C GLY A 235 0.09 -23.53 -4.25
N GLY A 236 -1.08 -23.25 -3.68
CA GLY A 236 -1.62 -21.89 -3.56
C GLY A 236 -1.74 -21.18 -4.92
N HIS A 237 -1.93 -19.86 -4.89
CA HIS A 237 -2.05 -19.07 -6.11
C HIS A 237 -0.74 -18.98 -6.91
N ASN A 238 0.39 -18.87 -6.22
CA ASN A 238 1.68 -18.52 -6.81
C ASN A 238 2.72 -19.66 -6.79
N GLU A 239 2.77 -20.46 -5.71
CA GLU A 239 3.82 -21.47 -5.52
C GLU A 239 3.65 -22.66 -6.47
N ILE A 240 2.45 -22.87 -7.02
CA ILE A 240 2.16 -23.90 -8.02
C ILE A 240 3.07 -23.79 -9.26
N LEU A 241 3.53 -22.59 -9.62
CA LEU A 241 4.49 -22.41 -10.73
C LEU A 241 5.88 -23.01 -10.44
N SER A 242 6.22 -23.21 -9.17
CA SER A 242 7.45 -23.89 -8.75
C SER A 242 7.31 -25.40 -8.61
N PHE A 243 6.17 -26.00 -9.03
CA PHE A 243 5.95 -27.43 -8.87
C PHE A 243 6.27 -28.18 -10.17
N ALA A 244 7.02 -29.28 -10.04
CA ALA A 244 7.50 -30.11 -11.16
C ALA A 244 6.42 -30.61 -12.16
N PRO A 245 5.18 -30.90 -11.75
CA PRO A 245 4.11 -31.26 -12.68
C PRO A 245 3.76 -30.16 -13.69
N VAL A 246 3.80 -28.87 -13.30
CA VAL A 246 3.53 -27.74 -14.21
C VAL A 246 4.57 -27.69 -15.34
N TRP A 247 5.83 -27.98 -15.02
CA TRP A 247 6.93 -28.01 -15.99
C TRP A 247 6.83 -29.22 -16.93
N ARG A 248 6.41 -30.37 -16.40
CA ARG A 248 6.17 -31.58 -17.21
C ARG A 248 5.09 -31.36 -18.27
N LEU A 249 4.11 -30.48 -18.02
CA LEU A 249 3.10 -30.11 -19.02
C LEU A 249 3.64 -29.21 -20.13
N GLY A 250 4.55 -28.30 -19.81
CA GLY A 250 5.28 -27.54 -20.82
C GLY A 250 6.05 -28.47 -21.76
N SER A 251 6.80 -29.43 -21.20
CA SER A 251 7.50 -30.48 -21.95
C SER A 251 6.56 -31.31 -22.82
N SER A 252 5.44 -31.77 -22.26
CA SER A 252 4.51 -32.65 -22.96
C SER A 252 3.82 -31.98 -24.14
N CYS A 253 3.79 -30.63 -24.21
CA CYS A 253 3.31 -29.90 -25.37
C CYS A 253 4.21 -30.07 -26.61
N PHE A 254 5.49 -30.40 -26.44
CA PHE A 254 6.45 -30.54 -27.56
C PHE A 254 6.55 -31.97 -28.12
N THR A 255 6.03 -32.98 -27.44
CA THR A 255 6.12 -34.39 -27.89
C THR A 255 4.97 -34.78 -28.83
N PRO A 256 5.21 -35.47 -29.97
CA PRO A 256 4.13 -36.00 -30.81
C PRO A 256 3.35 -37.10 -30.09
N PRO A 257 2.04 -37.32 -30.41
CA PRO A 257 1.31 -38.45 -29.86
C PRO A 257 1.94 -39.76 -30.34
N LEU A 258 2.23 -40.69 -29.43
CA LEU A 258 2.65 -42.04 -29.78
C LEU A 258 1.55 -42.69 -30.64
N ARG A 259 1.83 -42.98 -31.91
CA ARG A 259 0.97 -43.80 -32.76
C ARG A 259 0.87 -45.19 -32.15
N ILE A 260 -0.26 -45.53 -31.54
CA ILE A 260 -0.61 -46.91 -31.21
C ILE A 260 -1.04 -47.57 -32.52
N VAL A 261 -0.21 -48.45 -33.06
CA VAL A 261 -0.57 -49.34 -34.17
C VAL A 261 -1.39 -50.50 -33.57
N PRO A 262 -2.64 -50.75 -34.00
CA PRO A 262 -3.46 -51.80 -33.44
C PRO A 262 -3.28 -53.10 -34.22
N GLU A 263 -2.25 -53.90 -33.91
CA GLU A 263 -2.26 -55.34 -34.21
C GLU A 263 -1.11 -56.08 -33.54
N LEU A 264 -1.43 -56.85 -32.49
CA LEU A 264 -1.03 -58.25 -32.25
C LEU A 264 -1.29 -58.61 -30.78
N ARG A 265 -2.50 -59.12 -30.54
CA ARG A 265 -2.74 -60.06 -29.44
C ARG A 265 -2.02 -61.37 -29.77
N LYS A 266 -1.49 -62.00 -28.71
CA LYS A 266 -0.94 -63.37 -28.59
C LYS A 266 0.57 -63.50 -28.85
N SER A 267 1.34 -63.58 -27.77
CA SER A 267 2.01 -64.84 -27.40
C SER A 267 2.78 -64.70 -26.08
N THR A 268 2.43 -65.59 -25.16
CA THR A 268 3.24 -66.22 -24.10
C THR A 268 4.76 -66.15 -24.32
N ILE A 269 5.56 -66.02 -23.24
CA ILE A 269 6.71 -66.90 -22.88
C ILE A 269 7.69 -66.23 -21.88
N THR A 270 7.65 -66.78 -20.66
CA THR A 270 8.73 -67.20 -19.72
C THR A 270 9.87 -66.30 -19.20
N ARG A 271 10.19 -66.64 -17.94
CA ARG A 271 11.30 -66.26 -17.05
C ARG A 271 12.71 -66.48 -17.62
N ARG A 272 13.61 -65.52 -17.28
CA ARG A 272 15.01 -65.59 -16.74
C ARG A 272 16.05 -66.46 -17.51
N PRO A 273 17.37 -66.44 -17.18
CA PRO A 273 18.18 -65.54 -16.33
C PRO A 273 19.51 -65.08 -17.01
N GLY A 274 20.31 -64.27 -16.31
CA GLY A 274 21.77 -64.49 -16.32
C GLY A 274 22.66 -63.27 -16.50
N LEU A 275 23.34 -62.93 -15.40
CA LEU A 275 24.69 -62.37 -15.29
C LEU A 275 24.96 -60.92 -15.74
N GLU A 276 25.70 -60.11 -14.98
CA GLU A 276 26.13 -60.13 -13.57
C GLU A 276 26.95 -58.86 -13.33
N ALA A 277 26.74 -58.25 -12.15
CA ALA A 277 27.69 -57.49 -11.31
C ALA A 277 28.41 -56.26 -11.93
N ILE A 278 28.76 -55.18 -11.20
CA ILE A 278 29.28 -55.03 -9.83
C ILE A 278 29.01 -53.55 -9.46
N TYR A 279 28.32 -53.14 -8.38
CA TYR A 279 28.70 -53.02 -6.95
C TYR A 279 27.43 -52.40 -6.26
N SER A 280 26.67 -53.01 -5.33
CA SER A 280 26.93 -53.28 -3.90
C SER A 280 27.65 -52.12 -3.20
N THR A 281 27.10 -51.37 -2.24
CA THR A 281 26.50 -51.81 -0.96
C THR A 281 25.60 -50.72 -0.32
N MET A 282 24.42 -51.12 0.13
CA MET A 282 23.65 -50.54 1.27
C MET A 282 24.10 -51.27 2.57
N PRO A 283 23.78 -50.88 3.83
CA PRO A 283 22.43 -50.47 4.27
C PRO A 283 22.32 -49.47 5.47
N ALA A 284 21.05 -49.13 5.74
CA ALA A 284 20.54 -48.52 6.96
C ALA A 284 20.37 -49.57 8.08
N GLU A 285 20.44 -49.14 9.35
CA GLU A 285 19.80 -49.85 10.47
C GLU A 285 19.52 -48.90 11.66
N GLU A 286 18.40 -49.17 12.34
CA GLU A 286 17.81 -48.46 13.48
C GLU A 286 18.53 -48.73 14.81
N SER A 287 18.34 -47.85 15.80
CA SER A 287 18.23 -48.26 17.23
C SER A 287 17.51 -47.18 18.07
N LYS A 288 16.52 -47.64 18.86
CA LYS A 288 15.84 -46.92 19.97
C LYS A 288 16.60 -47.17 21.31
N PRO A 289 16.03 -46.87 22.50
CA PRO A 289 16.04 -45.60 23.23
C PRO A 289 16.70 -45.73 24.64
N VAL A 290 17.01 -44.61 25.31
CA VAL A 290 17.21 -44.58 26.78
C VAL A 290 16.62 -43.28 27.36
N ASP A 291 15.72 -43.44 28.31
CA ASP A 291 15.19 -42.48 29.31
C ASP A 291 15.56 -43.06 30.72
N PRO A 292 15.33 -42.42 31.90
CA PRO A 292 14.68 -41.13 32.20
C PRO A 292 15.41 -40.28 33.28
N ALA A 293 14.87 -39.08 33.64
CA ALA A 293 14.41 -38.74 35.01
C ALA A 293 14.28 -37.22 35.35
N VAL A 294 13.03 -36.83 35.68
CA VAL A 294 12.56 -35.94 36.79
C VAL A 294 12.59 -34.41 36.53
N ASN A 295 11.43 -33.80 36.19
CA ASN A 295 10.37 -33.18 37.04
C ASN A 295 10.78 -31.78 37.57
N GLU A 296 9.96 -30.76 37.79
CA GLU A 296 8.52 -30.49 37.79
C GLU A 296 8.42 -28.99 38.11
N VAL A 297 7.86 -28.14 37.24
CA VAL A 297 7.10 -26.92 37.60
C VAL A 297 6.41 -26.41 36.33
N ASP A 298 5.26 -25.76 36.50
CA ASP A 298 4.39 -25.17 35.46
C ASP A 298 3.31 -26.09 34.89
N ALA A 299 2.61 -26.78 35.79
CA ALA A 299 1.22 -27.18 35.59
C ALA A 299 0.34 -26.48 36.64
N ASP A 300 0.21 -25.16 36.52
CA ASP A 300 -0.95 -24.45 37.06
C ASP A 300 -1.22 -23.23 36.18
N ILE A 301 -2.49 -22.90 35.96
CA ILE A 301 -2.99 -21.84 35.05
C ILE A 301 -3.14 -22.23 33.56
N LYS A 302 -3.78 -23.38 33.26
CA LYS A 302 -4.52 -23.55 31.98
C LYS A 302 -5.82 -24.36 32.13
N GLY A 303 -6.47 -24.24 33.28
CA GLY A 303 -7.79 -24.81 33.53
C GLY A 303 -8.76 -23.76 34.04
N LYS A 304 -9.31 -22.93 33.13
CA LYS A 304 -10.58 -22.20 33.27
C LYS A 304 -10.72 -21.17 32.13
N GLN A 305 -11.24 -21.62 30.97
CA GLN A 305 -12.06 -20.85 30.03
C GLN A 305 -12.34 -21.71 28.79
N ALA A 306 -13.16 -22.74 28.95
CA ALA A 306 -13.80 -23.44 27.84
C ALA A 306 -15.01 -24.19 28.40
N ALA A 307 -16.13 -23.48 28.56
CA ALA A 307 -17.48 -24.04 28.70
C ALA A 307 -18.51 -22.89 28.61
N ALA A 308 -19.65 -23.17 27.98
CA ALA A 308 -20.75 -22.28 27.56
C ALA A 308 -20.45 -21.54 26.25
N GLU A 309 -21.17 -21.70 25.13
CA GLU A 309 -22.52 -22.21 24.83
C GLU A 309 -22.60 -22.37 23.30
N SER A 310 -23.24 -23.44 22.79
CA SER A 310 -24.26 -23.37 21.73
C SER A 310 -24.65 -24.78 21.26
N ASP A 311 -25.89 -25.17 21.53
CA ASP A 311 -26.61 -26.31 20.96
C ASP A 311 -27.76 -25.80 20.07
N ALA A 312 -27.90 -26.42 18.89
CA ALA A 312 -29.13 -26.82 18.15
C ALA A 312 -30.08 -25.71 17.55
N GLU A 313 -30.83 -25.86 16.43
CA GLU A 313 -31.36 -27.00 15.63
C GLU A 313 -31.56 -26.64 14.12
N GLU A 314 -31.88 -27.68 13.34
CA GLU A 314 -32.09 -27.88 11.88
C GLU A 314 -33.49 -27.43 11.34
N GLU A 315 -33.67 -27.34 10.00
CA GLU A 315 -34.54 -28.23 9.17
C GLU A 315 -34.74 -27.76 7.70
N ASP A 316 -35.11 -28.73 6.86
CA ASP A 316 -35.15 -28.90 5.40
C ASP A 316 -36.19 -28.07 4.58
N ASP A 317 -36.00 -27.98 3.24
CA ASP A 317 -36.69 -28.81 2.22
C ASP A 317 -36.81 -28.14 0.82
N GLU A 318 -36.73 -28.98 -0.21
CA GLU A 318 -36.85 -28.73 -1.66
C GLU A 318 -38.34 -28.87 -2.10
N PRO A 319 -38.80 -29.03 -3.39
CA PRO A 319 -38.19 -28.85 -4.72
C PRO A 319 -39.09 -28.26 -5.86
N THR A 320 -38.51 -28.23 -7.07
CA THR A 320 -39.07 -28.56 -8.42
C THR A 320 -39.67 -27.50 -9.39
N ALA A 321 -38.94 -27.36 -10.51
CA ALA A 321 -39.29 -27.59 -11.93
C ALA A 321 -40.13 -26.57 -12.77
N GLY A 322 -39.70 -26.37 -14.04
CA GLY A 322 -40.62 -26.12 -15.16
C GLY A 322 -40.26 -25.11 -16.26
N ASP A 323 -39.19 -25.39 -17.03
CA ASP A 323 -39.12 -25.44 -18.51
C ASP A 323 -39.51 -24.30 -19.51
N ALA A 324 -38.66 -24.24 -20.55
CA ALA A 324 -38.89 -24.01 -21.99
C ALA A 324 -39.21 -22.62 -22.62
N SER A 325 -38.22 -22.13 -23.40
CA SER A 325 -38.27 -21.78 -24.85
C SER A 325 -39.11 -20.56 -25.32
N ALA A 326 -38.86 -19.83 -26.42
CA ALA A 326 -37.82 -19.76 -27.44
C ALA A 326 -38.03 -18.49 -28.32
N ALA A 327 -36.94 -18.07 -28.99
CA ALA A 327 -36.85 -17.52 -30.35
C ALA A 327 -37.46 -16.14 -30.71
N GLY A 328 -36.68 -15.36 -31.50
CA GLY A 328 -37.27 -14.35 -32.39
C GLY A 328 -36.41 -13.16 -32.85
N THR A 329 -35.26 -13.42 -33.50
CA THR A 329 -34.71 -12.73 -34.69
C THR A 329 -34.83 -11.20 -34.93
N ALA A 330 -33.65 -10.62 -35.21
CA ALA A 330 -33.29 -9.32 -35.80
C ALA A 330 -33.78 -9.13 -37.27
N PRO A 331 -33.29 -8.19 -38.15
CA PRO A 331 -32.25 -7.15 -38.03
C PRO A 331 -32.45 -5.83 -38.88
N ALA A 332 -31.37 -5.02 -38.91
CA ALA A 332 -30.87 -4.12 -39.98
C ALA A 332 -31.11 -2.60 -39.83
N LYS A 333 -30.10 -1.77 -39.50
CA LYS A 333 -28.91 -1.27 -40.25
C LYS A 333 -29.17 -0.08 -41.21
N LYS A 334 -28.34 0.96 -40.99
CA LYS A 334 -27.91 2.06 -41.90
C LYS A 334 -28.71 3.38 -41.91
N LYS A 335 -28.31 4.30 -41.04
CA LYS A 335 -28.10 5.73 -41.39
C LYS A 335 -26.80 6.25 -40.73
N LYS A 336 -25.70 5.73 -41.27
CA LYS A 336 -24.32 6.19 -41.08
C LYS A 336 -24.11 7.34 -42.07
N LYS A 337 -24.04 8.61 -41.64
CA LYS A 337 -23.13 9.63 -42.26
C LYS A 337 -23.16 11.05 -41.69
N SER A 338 -24.12 11.52 -40.89
CA SER A 338 -24.11 12.93 -40.44
C SER A 338 -23.54 13.21 -39.04
N LYS A 339 -23.35 12.19 -38.18
CA LYS A 339 -22.85 12.39 -36.80
C LYS A 339 -21.34 12.62 -36.67
N ARG A 340 -20.55 12.41 -37.74
CA ARG A 340 -19.08 12.48 -37.70
C ARG A 340 -18.52 13.91 -37.72
N LYS A 341 -19.36 14.92 -37.95
CA LYS A 341 -18.97 16.34 -37.86
C LYS A 341 -19.22 16.93 -36.46
N LYS A 342 -20.13 16.32 -35.68
CA LYS A 342 -20.46 16.71 -34.30
C LYS A 342 -19.48 16.18 -33.24
N ALA A 343 -18.67 15.18 -33.60
CA ALA A 343 -17.67 14.57 -32.71
C ALA A 343 -16.32 15.32 -32.66
N LYS A 344 -16.10 16.30 -33.55
CA LYS A 344 -14.83 17.05 -33.61
C LYS A 344 -14.84 18.33 -32.77
N GLU A 345 -16.02 18.83 -32.40
CA GLU A 345 -16.17 19.99 -31.50
C GLU A 345 -16.10 19.61 -30.00
N VAL A 346 -16.28 18.33 -29.65
CA VAL A 346 -16.25 17.85 -28.25
C VAL A 346 -14.81 17.70 -27.70
N LEU A 347 -13.80 17.65 -28.58
CA LEU A 347 -12.39 17.51 -28.18
C LEU A 347 -11.72 18.85 -27.82
N THR A 348 -12.46 19.96 -27.88
CA THR A 348 -11.93 21.29 -27.54
C THR A 348 -12.94 22.08 -26.68
N GLY A 349 -13.04 21.76 -25.39
CA GLY A 349 -13.53 22.73 -24.40
C GLY A 349 -14.29 22.20 -23.19
N LYS A 350 -13.79 22.60 -22.01
CA LYS A 350 -14.46 22.91 -20.73
C LYS A 350 -14.97 21.76 -19.84
N SER A 351 -14.46 21.77 -18.61
CA SER A 351 -14.77 20.93 -17.45
C SER A 351 -16.17 21.16 -16.83
N GLY A 352 -17.18 21.52 -17.64
CA GLY A 352 -18.53 21.84 -17.15
C GLY A 352 -19.54 20.70 -17.19
N ASP A 353 -19.36 19.72 -18.09
CA ASP A 353 -20.47 18.82 -18.48
C ASP A 353 -20.61 17.54 -17.62
N ALA A 354 -19.57 17.11 -16.91
CA ALA A 354 -19.62 15.87 -16.10
C ALA A 354 -20.57 15.97 -14.89
N GLU A 355 -20.67 17.15 -14.28
CA GLU A 355 -21.54 17.39 -13.13
C GLU A 355 -23.02 17.46 -13.55
N ALA A 356 -23.29 17.98 -14.75
CA ALA A 356 -24.64 18.04 -15.32
C ALA A 356 -25.16 16.65 -15.67
N ASP A 357 -24.32 15.78 -16.22
CA ASP A 357 -24.67 14.40 -16.54
C ASP A 357 -24.90 13.54 -15.28
N LEU A 358 -24.12 13.77 -14.22
CA LEU A 358 -24.32 13.12 -12.91
C LEU A 358 -25.63 13.57 -12.24
N LYS A 359 -25.92 14.88 -12.20
CA LYS A 359 -27.18 15.42 -11.65
C LYS A 359 -28.40 14.91 -12.42
N LYS A 360 -28.24 14.66 -13.73
CA LYS A 360 -29.28 14.08 -14.59
C LYS A 360 -29.49 12.59 -14.32
N ALA A 361 -28.41 11.84 -14.05
CA ALA A 361 -28.48 10.44 -13.64
C ALA A 361 -29.13 10.27 -12.25
N ILE A 362 -28.79 11.12 -11.27
CA ILE A 362 -29.40 11.10 -9.92
C ILE A 362 -30.90 11.47 -10.00
N GLY A 363 -31.28 12.35 -10.93
CA GLY A 363 -32.68 12.70 -11.17
C GLY A 363 -33.53 11.61 -11.85
N GLY A 364 -32.91 10.53 -12.33
CA GLY A 364 -33.58 9.40 -12.97
C GLY A 364 -33.72 8.15 -12.09
N LEU A 365 -33.28 8.21 -10.83
CA LEU A 365 -33.42 7.09 -9.88
C LEU A 365 -34.86 6.99 -9.37
N THR A 366 -35.38 5.78 -9.29
CA THR A 366 -36.76 5.55 -8.81
C THR A 366 -36.84 5.66 -7.29
N PRO A 367 -38.03 5.93 -6.72
CA PRO A 367 -38.22 6.05 -5.27
C PRO A 367 -37.73 4.85 -4.46
N GLN A 368 -37.87 3.64 -5.00
CA GLN A 368 -37.38 2.40 -4.37
C GLN A 368 -35.85 2.28 -4.40
N GLN A 369 -35.19 2.67 -5.50
CA GLN A 369 -33.73 2.63 -5.63
C GLN A 369 -33.03 3.59 -4.65
N LEU A 370 -33.68 4.72 -4.36
CA LEU A 370 -33.17 5.70 -3.41
C LEU A 370 -33.27 5.21 -1.96
N GLN A 371 -34.33 4.47 -1.64
CA GLN A 371 -34.55 3.89 -0.32
C GLN A 371 -33.64 2.69 -0.05
N GLU A 372 -33.33 1.90 -1.09
CA GLU A 372 -32.29 0.87 -1.05
C GLU A 372 -30.89 1.46 -0.87
N LEU A 373 -30.57 2.57 -1.54
CA LEU A 373 -29.30 3.28 -1.38
C LEU A 373 -29.09 3.81 0.05
N MET A 374 -30.18 4.16 0.76
CA MET A 374 -30.15 4.48 2.19
C MET A 374 -29.95 3.23 3.07
N ALA A 375 -30.64 2.13 2.78
CA ALA A 375 -30.51 0.88 3.54
C ALA A 375 -29.08 0.28 3.44
N LEU A 376 -28.43 0.48 2.30
CA LEU A 376 -27.08 -0.01 2.01
C LEU A 376 -25.96 0.85 2.63
N ASN A 377 -26.25 2.09 3.01
CA ASN A 377 -25.26 2.97 3.62
C ASN A 377 -25.87 3.68 4.86
N PRO A 378 -25.80 3.05 6.05
CA PRO A 378 -26.37 3.57 7.28
C PRO A 378 -25.81 4.95 7.67
N ALA A 379 -24.59 5.28 7.23
CA ALA A 379 -23.98 6.59 7.45
C ALA A 379 -24.57 7.67 6.54
N LEU A 380 -24.73 7.37 5.24
CA LEU A 380 -25.39 8.26 4.27
C LEU A 380 -26.88 8.43 4.59
N ALA A 381 -27.55 7.37 5.05
CA ALA A 381 -28.93 7.43 5.53
C ALA A 381 -29.07 8.33 6.75
N GLY A 382 -28.14 8.24 7.72
CA GLY A 382 -28.11 9.15 8.87
C GLY A 382 -27.88 10.61 8.47
N GLU A 383 -27.07 10.85 7.44
CA GLU A 383 -26.74 12.18 6.90
C GLU A 383 -27.92 12.80 6.13
N LEU A 384 -28.63 12.00 5.32
CA LEU A 384 -29.83 12.40 4.59
C LEU A 384 -31.05 12.61 5.51
N SER A 385 -31.20 11.80 6.55
CA SER A 385 -32.24 11.98 7.58
C SER A 385 -31.98 13.25 8.44
N GLN A 386 -30.72 13.58 8.73
CA GLN A 386 -30.38 14.83 9.42
C GLN A 386 -30.53 16.07 8.52
N ALA A 387 -30.11 15.99 7.26
CA ALA A 387 -30.21 17.09 6.30
C ALA A 387 -31.65 17.39 5.84
N SER A 388 -32.56 16.42 5.96
CA SER A 388 -33.99 16.56 5.65
C SER A 388 -34.86 16.92 6.86
N GLY A 389 -34.33 16.84 8.09
CA GLY A 389 -35.09 17.06 9.32
C GLY A 389 -36.13 15.98 9.63
N SER A 390 -36.07 14.82 8.97
CA SER A 390 -37.01 13.70 9.13
C SER A 390 -36.25 12.40 9.37
N ALA A 391 -36.73 11.57 10.29
CA ALA A 391 -36.17 10.23 10.52
C ALA A 391 -36.26 9.33 9.26
N ASN A 392 -37.29 9.54 8.44
CA ASN A 392 -37.51 8.90 7.15
C ASN A 392 -37.79 9.98 6.08
N PRO A 393 -36.77 10.52 5.41
CA PRO A 393 -36.99 11.46 4.31
C PRO A 393 -37.70 10.82 3.13
N SER A 394 -38.52 11.60 2.43
CA SER A 394 -39.17 11.12 1.22
C SER A 394 -38.15 10.96 0.08
N PRO A 395 -38.41 10.06 -0.89
CA PRO A 395 -37.55 9.86 -2.05
C PRO A 395 -37.22 11.15 -2.82
N ASP A 396 -38.14 12.11 -2.89
CA ASP A 396 -37.88 13.40 -3.53
C ASP A 396 -36.92 14.29 -2.72
N GLN A 397 -36.96 14.22 -1.39
CA GLN A 397 -36.02 14.94 -0.51
C GLN A 397 -34.60 14.37 -0.64
N ILE A 398 -34.47 13.05 -0.70
CA ILE A 398 -33.20 12.35 -0.85
C ILE A 398 -32.57 12.65 -2.21
N ALA A 399 -33.36 12.67 -3.29
CA ALA A 399 -32.87 12.96 -4.63
C ALA A 399 -32.41 14.42 -4.74
N GLY A 400 -33.10 15.33 -4.05
CA GLY A 400 -32.73 16.73 -3.94
C GLY A 400 -31.43 16.99 -3.16
N LEU A 401 -31.13 16.16 -2.17
CA LEU A 401 -29.90 16.24 -1.37
C LEU A 401 -28.70 15.58 -2.07
N LEU A 402 -28.89 14.42 -2.71
CA LEU A 402 -27.85 13.75 -3.50
C LEU A 402 -27.40 14.57 -4.71
N LYS A 403 -28.30 15.32 -5.35
CA LYS A 403 -27.97 16.27 -6.43
C LYS A 403 -27.09 17.43 -5.98
N LYS A 404 -26.96 17.67 -4.66
CA LYS A 404 -26.14 18.74 -4.08
C LYS A 404 -24.75 18.27 -3.63
N MET A 405 -24.44 16.97 -3.70
CA MET A 405 -23.11 16.44 -3.36
C MET A 405 -22.18 16.48 -4.59
N ASN A 406 -20.92 16.91 -4.40
CA ASN A 406 -19.97 17.11 -5.51
C ASN A 406 -19.11 15.86 -5.77
N LEU A 407 -18.86 15.55 -7.06
CA LEU A 407 -18.10 14.38 -7.56
C LEU A 407 -16.64 14.33 -7.04
N GLN A 408 -16.09 15.48 -6.62
CA GLN A 408 -14.72 15.59 -6.12
C GLN A 408 -14.54 15.00 -4.72
N ASP A 409 -15.57 15.01 -3.86
CA ASP A 409 -15.54 14.36 -2.54
C ASP A 409 -15.20 12.87 -2.64
N ILE A 410 -15.70 12.24 -3.69
CA ILE A 410 -15.50 10.82 -4.03
C ILE A 410 -14.08 10.57 -4.56
N MET A 411 -13.50 11.53 -5.29
CA MET A 411 -12.17 11.39 -5.93
C MET A 411 -10.99 11.72 -5.01
N THR A 412 -11.15 12.62 -4.03
CA THR A 412 -10.12 12.86 -3.02
C THR A 412 -9.83 11.64 -2.14
N GLY A 413 -10.79 10.72 -1.99
CA GLY A 413 -10.58 9.41 -1.36
C GLY A 413 -9.67 8.46 -2.17
N LEU A 414 -9.53 8.68 -3.48
CA LEU A 414 -8.70 7.86 -4.38
C LEU A 414 -7.26 8.38 -4.53
N ALA A 415 -7.04 9.69 -4.40
CA ALA A 415 -5.70 10.30 -4.50
C ALA A 415 -4.83 10.06 -3.25
N ALA A 416 -5.43 9.66 -2.14
CA ALA A 416 -4.77 9.40 -0.86
C ALA A 416 -4.52 7.90 -0.59
N ALA A 417 -4.33 7.08 -1.63
CA ALA A 417 -4.25 5.62 -1.56
C ALA A 417 -3.11 5.09 -0.67
N GLY A 418 -3.34 5.06 0.64
CA GLY A 418 -2.62 4.31 1.66
C GLY A 418 -3.63 3.61 2.57
N LYS A 419 -3.18 2.60 3.33
CA LYS A 419 -3.97 1.73 4.24
C LYS A 419 -4.88 2.46 5.27
N ASN A 420 -4.85 3.80 5.33
CA ASN A 420 -5.38 4.62 6.42
C ASN A 420 -6.46 5.65 6.03
N VAL A 421 -7.04 5.58 4.82
CA VAL A 421 -8.12 6.51 4.43
C VAL A 421 -9.49 5.92 4.78
N LYS A 422 -10.23 6.59 5.66
CA LYS A 422 -11.67 6.37 5.82
C LYS A 422 -12.45 7.41 5.01
N ASP A 423 -13.66 7.09 4.58
CA ASP A 423 -14.54 8.01 3.84
C ASP A 423 -14.99 9.20 4.73
N MET A 424 -15.25 10.38 4.16
CA MET A 424 -15.57 11.62 4.90
C MET A 424 -16.77 11.52 5.84
N ALA A 425 -17.77 10.72 5.46
CA ALA A 425 -18.93 10.42 6.30
C ALA A 425 -18.56 9.71 7.62
N SER A 426 -17.34 9.16 7.71
CA SER A 426 -16.84 8.49 8.91
C SER A 426 -16.17 9.42 9.93
N TYR A 427 -15.72 10.63 9.53
CA TYR A 427 -15.00 11.57 10.41
C TYR A 427 -15.93 12.58 11.11
N LYS A 428 -16.89 12.08 11.90
CA LYS A 428 -17.90 12.88 12.62
C LYS A 428 -17.35 14.06 13.43
N PHE A 429 -16.14 13.94 13.98
CA PHE A 429 -15.49 15.03 14.71
C PHE A 429 -14.97 16.12 13.78
N TRP A 430 -14.13 15.76 12.80
CA TRP A 430 -13.47 16.70 11.90
C TRP A 430 -14.44 17.50 11.02
N GLN A 431 -15.62 16.95 10.71
CA GLN A 431 -16.69 17.69 10.02
C GLN A 431 -17.15 18.96 10.76
N THR A 432 -17.01 19.00 12.08
CA THR A 432 -17.40 20.13 12.93
C THR A 432 -16.27 21.13 13.15
N GLN A 433 -15.05 20.80 12.74
CA GLN A 433 -13.86 21.60 12.99
C GLN A 433 -13.59 22.58 11.84
N PRO A 434 -12.93 23.72 12.11
CA PRO A 434 -12.55 24.68 11.08
C PRO A 434 -11.33 24.17 10.29
N VAL A 435 -11.53 23.11 9.50
CA VAL A 435 -10.51 22.54 8.60
C VAL A 435 -11.05 22.48 7.18
N PRO A 436 -10.21 22.63 6.14
CA PRO A 436 -10.66 22.47 4.76
C PRO A 436 -11.23 21.07 4.55
N LYS A 437 -12.39 20.99 3.89
CA LYS A 437 -13.03 19.72 3.58
C LYS A 437 -12.40 19.09 2.34
N PHE A 438 -12.52 17.77 2.20
CA PHE A 438 -12.35 17.15 0.89
C PHE A 438 -13.41 17.73 -0.08
N GLY A 439 -13.12 17.76 -1.38
CA GLY A 439 -14.04 18.28 -2.41
C GLY A 439 -14.25 19.80 -2.54
N GLU A 440 -13.62 20.66 -1.72
CA GLU A 440 -13.57 22.11 -2.02
C GLU A 440 -12.78 22.36 -3.32
N ASP A 441 -13.36 23.13 -4.27
CA ASP A 441 -12.87 23.40 -5.63
C ASP A 441 -11.35 23.63 -5.70
N GLU A 442 -10.65 22.93 -6.61
CA GLU A 442 -9.19 23.02 -6.86
C GLU A 442 -8.71 24.37 -7.45
N LYS A 443 -9.56 25.41 -7.44
CA LYS A 443 -9.11 26.74 -7.82
C LYS A 443 -8.21 27.29 -6.72
N THR A 444 -7.19 28.05 -7.11
CA THR A 444 -6.35 28.77 -6.16
C THR A 444 -7.24 29.65 -5.29
N VAL A 445 -7.35 29.32 -4.00
CA VAL A 445 -8.21 30.05 -3.07
C VAL A 445 -7.38 31.11 -2.36
N GLU A 446 -8.03 32.20 -1.95
CA GLU A 446 -7.41 33.15 -1.04
C GLU A 446 -7.10 32.45 0.29
N GLU A 447 -5.82 32.44 0.65
CA GLU A 447 -5.34 31.80 1.88
C GLU A 447 -5.66 32.66 3.10
N GLY A 448 -6.05 32.05 4.21
CA GLY A 448 -6.42 32.80 5.41
C GLY A 448 -7.20 31.99 6.44
N PRO A 449 -7.59 32.64 7.56
CA PRO A 449 -8.33 31.98 8.63
C PRO A 449 -9.73 31.55 8.16
N LEU A 450 -10.18 30.38 8.60
CA LEU A 450 -11.51 29.85 8.25
C LEU A 450 -12.61 30.39 9.17
N LYS A 451 -12.29 30.57 10.44
CA LYS A 451 -13.17 31.10 11.47
C LYS A 451 -12.46 32.23 12.21
N ILE A 452 -13.09 33.39 12.23
CA ILE A 452 -12.66 34.57 12.97
C ILE A 452 -13.50 34.61 14.25
N GLN A 453 -12.83 34.72 15.41
CA GLN A 453 -13.44 34.76 16.74
C GLN A 453 -12.65 35.74 17.61
N THR A 454 -13.26 36.17 18.71
CA THR A 454 -12.60 36.97 19.74
C THR A 454 -12.53 36.19 21.06
N VAL A 455 -11.59 36.56 21.94
CA VAL A 455 -11.37 35.87 23.24
C VAL A 455 -12.65 35.82 24.08
N ASP A 456 -13.49 36.86 24.00
CA ASP A 456 -14.76 36.95 24.73
C ASP A 456 -15.79 35.88 24.34
N GLU A 457 -15.66 35.29 23.15
CA GLU A 457 -16.56 34.22 22.66
C GLU A 457 -16.14 32.83 23.18
N ILE A 458 -14.98 32.73 23.85
CA ILE A 458 -14.40 31.47 24.30
C ILE A 458 -14.74 31.22 25.76
N SER A 459 -15.20 30.00 26.06
CA SER A 459 -15.46 29.58 27.44
C SER A 459 -14.18 29.62 28.27
N LYS A 460 -14.23 30.33 29.41
CA LYS A 460 -13.14 30.38 30.40
C LYS A 460 -12.99 29.06 31.17
N GLU A 461 -14.09 28.31 31.30
CA GLU A 461 -14.09 27.01 31.97
C GLU A 461 -13.90 25.86 30.97
N PRO A 462 -13.17 24.81 31.37
CA PRO A 462 -12.99 23.61 30.56
C PRO A 462 -14.30 22.82 30.42
N ALA A 463 -14.45 22.08 29.33
CA ALA A 463 -15.61 21.22 29.15
C ALA A 463 -15.63 20.09 30.20
N PRO A 464 -16.80 19.72 30.76
CA PRO A 464 -16.86 18.66 31.76
C PRO A 464 -16.46 17.31 31.17
N LEU A 465 -15.62 16.58 31.89
CA LEU A 465 -15.28 15.20 31.59
C LEU A 465 -16.35 14.24 32.12
N VAL A 466 -16.33 13.00 31.61
CA VAL A 466 -17.15 11.91 32.15
C VAL A 466 -16.75 11.68 33.61
N ALA A 467 -17.74 11.37 34.46
CA ALA A 467 -17.52 11.09 35.88
C ALA A 467 -16.38 10.06 36.08
N GLY A 468 -15.47 10.38 37.01
CA GLY A 468 -14.27 9.57 37.28
C GLY A 468 -13.01 9.99 36.51
N PHE A 469 -13.08 11.05 35.71
CA PHE A 469 -11.91 11.69 35.09
C PHE A 469 -11.85 13.19 35.43
N GLU A 470 -10.63 13.71 35.54
CA GLU A 470 -10.36 15.12 35.80
C GLU A 470 -9.27 15.65 34.87
N TRP A 471 -9.38 16.94 34.53
CA TRP A 471 -8.35 17.67 33.80
C TRP A 471 -7.16 17.93 34.71
N VAL A 472 -5.96 17.89 34.13
CA VAL A 472 -4.73 18.29 34.79
C VAL A 472 -3.87 19.10 33.83
N GLU A 473 -3.33 20.22 34.30
CA GLU A 473 -2.23 20.93 33.63
C GLU A 473 -0.92 20.33 34.14
N MET A 474 -0.10 19.81 33.23
CA MET A 474 1.15 19.14 33.60
C MET A 474 2.31 20.15 33.63
N ASP A 475 3.09 20.14 34.70
CA ASP A 475 4.29 20.96 34.84
C ASP A 475 5.55 20.15 34.51
N LEU A 476 6.15 20.43 33.35
CA LEU A 476 7.37 19.76 32.90
C LEU A 476 8.63 20.16 33.69
N THR A 477 8.56 21.19 34.54
CA THR A 477 9.64 21.52 35.47
C THR A 477 9.67 20.58 36.68
N ASN A 478 8.55 19.89 36.95
CA ASN A 478 8.46 18.86 37.98
C ASN A 478 8.85 17.49 37.42
N ASP A 479 9.89 16.88 38.00
CA ASP A 479 10.44 15.61 37.54
C ASP A 479 9.49 14.42 37.74
N GLU A 480 8.54 14.49 38.69
CA GLU A 480 7.53 13.44 38.87
C GLU A 480 6.48 13.48 37.75
N GLU A 481 6.03 14.68 37.37
CA GLU A 481 4.99 14.87 36.36
C GLU A 481 5.47 14.53 34.95
N ILE A 482 6.71 14.90 34.61
CA ILE A 482 7.30 14.49 33.33
C ILE A 482 7.54 12.99 33.26
N LYS A 483 7.82 12.34 34.40
CA LYS A 483 7.95 10.88 34.47
C LYS A 483 6.60 10.20 34.21
N GLU A 484 5.49 10.75 34.73
CA GLU A 484 4.15 10.25 34.38
C GLU A 484 3.86 10.35 32.87
N ILE A 485 4.24 11.47 32.24
CA ILE A 485 4.09 11.65 30.79
C ILE A 485 4.95 10.63 30.05
N TYR A 486 6.20 10.46 30.45
CA TYR A 486 7.10 9.46 29.90
C TYR A 486 6.50 8.05 29.97
N GLU A 487 6.00 7.64 31.13
CA GLU A 487 5.39 6.32 31.33
C GLU A 487 4.14 6.12 30.45
N LEU A 488 3.31 7.15 30.31
CA LEU A 488 2.14 7.11 29.42
C LEU A 488 2.58 6.95 27.95
N LEU A 489 3.54 7.75 27.49
CA LEU A 489 4.02 7.71 26.12
C LEU A 489 4.73 6.38 25.83
N ASN A 490 5.65 5.98 26.69
CA ASN A 490 6.37 4.72 26.55
C ASN A 490 5.47 3.48 26.72
N GLY A 491 4.27 3.57 27.30
CA GLY A 491 3.33 2.46 27.35
C GLY A 491 2.31 2.43 26.19
N HIS A 492 1.98 3.61 25.64
CA HIS A 492 0.76 3.79 24.86
C HIS A 492 0.88 4.75 23.67
N TYR A 493 2.07 5.23 23.33
CA TYR A 493 2.26 6.08 22.15
C TYR A 493 2.39 5.25 20.86
N VAL A 494 2.93 5.86 19.81
CA VAL A 494 3.07 5.27 18.46
C VAL A 494 3.93 4.00 18.53
N GLU A 495 3.36 2.91 18.03
CA GLU A 495 4.02 1.63 17.78
C GLU A 495 4.01 1.42 16.26
N ASP A 496 5.03 0.75 15.74
CA ASP A 496 4.99 0.26 14.36
C ASP A 496 3.85 -0.75 14.17
N ASP A 497 3.44 -0.97 12.92
CA ASP A 497 2.30 -1.83 12.56
C ASP A 497 2.46 -3.28 13.07
N GLU A 498 3.70 -3.71 13.34
CA GLU A 498 4.07 -5.03 13.84
C GLU A 498 4.41 -5.04 15.35
N ALA A 499 4.34 -3.89 16.02
CA ALA A 499 4.67 -3.68 17.43
C ALA A 499 6.08 -4.18 17.84
N MET A 500 7.04 -4.13 16.92
CA MET A 500 8.46 -4.47 17.16
C MET A 500 9.24 -3.29 17.75
N PHE A 501 8.81 -2.04 17.48
CA PHE A 501 9.51 -0.84 17.90
C PHE A 501 8.59 0.15 18.60
N ARG A 502 9.09 0.75 19.67
CA ARG A 502 8.42 1.83 20.36
C ARG A 502 9.34 3.02 20.54
N PHE A 503 8.85 4.22 20.26
CA PHE A 503 9.60 5.44 20.53
C PHE A 503 9.81 5.61 22.04
N ASN A 504 11.07 5.80 22.42
CA ASN A 504 11.52 6.04 23.77
C ASN A 504 11.82 7.53 23.96
N TYR A 505 10.78 8.32 24.26
CA TYR A 505 10.92 9.74 24.54
C TYR A 505 11.32 9.99 25.99
N GLY A 506 12.60 9.90 26.32
CA GLY A 506 13.09 10.20 27.67
C GLY A 506 12.68 11.60 28.18
N PRO A 507 12.69 11.85 29.50
CA PRO A 507 12.29 13.14 30.07
C PRO A 507 13.02 14.35 29.47
N GLY A 508 14.33 14.27 29.19
CA GLY A 508 15.05 15.43 28.67
C GLY A 508 14.73 15.77 27.21
N ILE A 509 14.50 14.78 26.34
CA ILE A 509 14.03 15.06 24.96
C ILE A 509 12.61 15.64 24.97
N LEU A 510 11.77 15.21 25.92
CA LEU A 510 10.44 15.79 26.15
C LEU A 510 10.53 17.26 26.58
N LYS A 511 11.45 17.61 27.51
CA LYS A 511 11.72 19.01 27.87
C LYS A 511 12.22 19.81 26.67
N TRP A 512 13.15 19.27 25.90
CA TRP A 512 13.67 19.92 24.69
C TRP A 512 12.57 20.18 23.65
N ALA A 513 11.69 19.22 23.39
CA ALA A 513 10.63 19.35 22.39
C ALA A 513 9.44 20.23 22.85
N MET A 514 9.09 20.20 24.14
CA MET A 514 7.87 20.84 24.65
C MET A 514 8.10 22.16 25.40
N MET A 515 9.35 22.53 25.71
CA MET A 515 9.67 23.76 26.42
C MET A 515 10.50 24.78 25.61
N PRO A 516 10.21 25.04 24.31
CA PRO A 516 10.85 26.13 23.59
C PRO A 516 10.41 27.50 24.15
N PRO A 517 11.18 28.59 23.93
CA PRO A 517 10.81 29.93 24.38
C PRO A 517 9.36 30.30 24.03
N GLY A 518 8.59 30.75 25.03
CA GLY A 518 7.15 31.00 24.89
C GLY A 518 6.25 29.86 25.34
N TRP A 519 6.81 28.69 25.71
CA TRP A 519 6.03 27.61 26.32
C TRP A 519 5.35 28.05 27.63
N ALA A 520 4.26 27.36 27.97
CA ALA A 520 3.57 27.55 29.23
C ALA A 520 2.88 26.25 29.65
N LYS A 521 2.79 26.01 30.96
CA LYS A 521 2.22 24.78 31.54
C LYS A 521 0.79 24.46 31.06
N HIS A 522 -0.02 25.49 30.77
CA HIS A 522 -1.40 25.30 30.33
C HIS A 522 -1.48 24.63 28.95
N TYR A 523 -0.41 24.65 28.15
CA TYR A 523 -0.37 23.93 26.88
C TYR A 523 -0.09 22.42 27.02
N HIS A 524 0.23 21.94 28.23
CA HIS A 524 0.47 20.53 28.50
C HIS A 524 -0.76 19.95 29.23
N VAL A 525 -1.72 19.47 28.44
CA VAL A 525 -3.03 19.07 28.95
C VAL A 525 -3.08 17.56 29.14
N GLY A 526 -3.32 17.13 30.37
CA GLY A 526 -3.51 15.74 30.75
C GLY A 526 -4.92 15.43 31.24
N VAL A 527 -5.24 14.14 31.27
CA VAL A 527 -6.45 13.62 31.93
C VAL A 527 -6.03 12.55 32.92
N ARG A 528 -6.43 12.72 34.18
CA ARG A 528 -6.23 11.73 35.25
C ARG A 528 -7.53 11.02 35.60
N ALA A 529 -7.43 9.76 35.97
CA ALA A 529 -8.56 9.03 36.56
C ALA A 529 -8.69 9.40 38.04
N THR A 530 -9.85 9.89 38.47
CA THR A 530 -10.04 10.47 39.82
C THR A 530 -9.76 9.47 40.95
N GLN A 531 -10.11 8.18 40.77
CA GLN A 531 -9.92 7.16 41.80
C GLN A 531 -8.47 6.70 41.96
N SER A 532 -7.75 6.51 40.83
CA SER A 532 -6.39 5.96 40.84
C SER A 532 -5.31 7.04 40.72
N ARG A 533 -5.71 8.29 40.43
CA ARG A 533 -4.86 9.44 40.11
C ARG A 533 -3.87 9.22 38.96
N LYS A 534 -4.00 8.12 38.22
CA LYS A 534 -3.14 7.79 37.08
C LYS A 534 -3.45 8.68 35.88
N LEU A 535 -2.41 9.16 35.20
CA LEU A 535 -2.51 9.83 33.91
C LEU A 535 -2.93 8.81 32.83
N VAL A 536 -4.01 9.11 32.11
CA VAL A 536 -4.60 8.20 31.11
C VAL A 536 -4.66 8.79 29.70
N ALA A 537 -4.46 10.10 29.56
CA ALA A 537 -4.34 10.75 28.27
C ALA A 537 -3.55 12.07 28.37
N PHE A 538 -2.92 12.48 27.27
CA PHE A 538 -2.07 13.66 27.20
C PHE A 538 -2.11 14.28 25.80
N ILE A 539 -1.99 15.59 25.71
CA ILE A 539 -1.79 16.36 24.48
C ILE A 539 -0.93 17.59 24.81
N SER A 540 -0.01 17.94 23.92
CA SER A 540 0.86 19.11 24.09
C SER A 540 0.69 20.09 22.94
N ALA A 541 0.84 21.38 23.23
CA ALA A 541 1.02 22.41 22.23
C ALA A 541 2.20 23.33 22.57
N ILE A 542 2.80 23.93 21.56
CA ILE A 542 3.78 25.03 21.72
C ILE A 542 3.43 26.16 20.75
N PRO A 543 3.59 27.43 21.13
CA PRO A 543 3.41 28.53 20.20
C PRO A 543 4.58 28.57 19.21
N VAL A 544 4.29 28.69 17.93
CA VAL A 544 5.30 28.80 16.87
C VAL A 544 4.86 29.81 15.81
N ARG A 545 5.80 30.59 15.30
CA ARG A 545 5.56 31.47 14.14
C ARG A 545 5.89 30.74 12.85
N VAL A 546 4.92 30.66 11.95
CA VAL A 546 5.03 29.96 10.68
C VAL A 546 4.67 30.91 9.56
N ARG A 547 5.54 31.00 8.55
CA ARG A 547 5.26 31.69 7.30
C ARG A 547 4.63 30.69 6.34
N VAL A 548 3.42 31.00 5.90
CA VAL A 548 2.73 30.33 4.80
C VAL A 548 2.69 31.29 3.61
N ARG A 549 3.57 31.04 2.64
CA ARG A 549 3.88 31.85 1.46
C ARG A 549 4.26 33.27 1.85
N ASN A 550 3.30 34.19 1.77
CA ASN A 550 3.46 35.62 2.03
C ASN A 550 2.86 36.07 3.37
N LYS A 551 2.18 35.16 4.10
CA LYS A 551 1.52 35.47 5.37
C LYS A 551 2.27 34.78 6.51
N VAL A 552 2.55 35.54 7.56
CA VAL A 552 3.10 35.00 8.81
C VAL A 552 1.96 34.86 9.79
N ILE A 553 1.82 33.67 10.36
CA ILE A 553 0.81 33.32 11.34
C ILE A 553 1.45 32.73 12.58
N THR A 554 0.89 33.04 13.75
CA THR A 554 1.24 32.35 14.99
C THR A 554 0.30 31.16 15.14
N CYS A 555 0.89 29.97 15.24
CA CYS A 555 0.17 28.70 15.35
C CYS A 555 0.50 28.02 16.67
N SER A 556 -0.44 27.23 17.19
CA SER A 556 -0.16 26.21 18.18
C SER A 556 0.31 24.95 17.47
N GLU A 557 1.60 24.62 17.55
CA GLU A 557 2.12 23.33 17.09
C GLU A 557 1.71 22.24 18.08
N VAL A 558 0.84 21.34 17.66
CA VAL A 558 0.27 20.28 18.48
C VAL A 558 1.02 18.97 18.24
N ASN A 559 1.57 18.39 19.31
CA ASN A 559 2.29 17.13 19.27
C ASN A 559 1.97 16.27 20.52
N PHE A 560 2.49 15.04 20.57
CA PHE A 560 2.38 14.12 21.72
C PHE A 560 0.94 13.76 22.14
N LEU A 561 -0.02 13.76 21.21
CA LEU A 561 -1.37 13.26 21.47
C LEU A 561 -1.34 11.76 21.78
N CYS A 562 -1.60 11.40 23.04
CA CYS A 562 -1.59 10.03 23.51
C CYS A 562 -2.84 9.71 24.32
N VAL A 563 -3.44 8.55 24.05
CA VAL A 563 -4.54 8.00 24.84
C VAL A 563 -4.18 6.57 25.22
N HIS A 564 -4.28 6.28 26.52
CA HIS A 564 -4.05 4.95 27.07
C HIS A 564 -4.83 3.88 26.30
N LYS A 565 -4.19 2.76 25.94
CA LYS A 565 -4.74 1.73 25.03
C LYS A 565 -6.17 1.28 25.40
N LYS A 566 -6.43 1.07 26.70
CA LYS A 566 -7.75 0.67 27.23
C LYS A 566 -8.90 1.68 26.99
N LEU A 567 -8.57 2.96 26.75
CA LEU A 567 -9.54 4.03 26.52
C LEU A 567 -9.66 4.42 25.04
N ARG A 568 -8.89 3.77 24.15
CA ARG A 568 -9.01 3.96 22.70
C ARG A 568 -10.40 3.51 22.24
N GLY A 569 -10.96 4.19 21.24
CA GLY A 569 -12.33 3.97 20.76
C GLY A 569 -13.43 4.65 21.59
N LYS A 570 -13.12 5.28 22.73
CA LYS A 570 -14.09 6.02 23.57
C LYS A 570 -14.23 7.52 23.22
N ARG A 571 -13.66 7.95 22.10
CA ARG A 571 -13.69 9.35 21.60
C ARG A 571 -13.11 10.38 22.58
N LEU A 572 -12.10 10.01 23.37
CA LEU A 572 -11.40 10.94 24.25
C LEU A 572 -10.49 11.93 23.50
N ALA A 573 -9.86 11.51 22.39
CA ALA A 573 -9.01 12.38 21.58
C ALA A 573 -9.72 13.66 21.06
N PRO A 574 -10.94 13.60 20.51
CA PRO A 574 -11.74 14.79 20.23
C PRO A 574 -11.92 15.77 21.40
N VAL A 575 -12.02 15.26 22.63
CA VAL A 575 -12.20 16.09 23.83
C VAL A 575 -10.89 16.81 24.16
N LEU A 576 -9.76 16.11 24.09
CA LEU A 576 -8.42 16.70 24.23
C LEU A 576 -8.16 17.80 23.20
N ILE A 577 -8.48 17.54 21.93
CA ILE A 577 -8.28 18.50 20.83
C ILE A 577 -9.11 19.76 21.07
N LYS A 578 -10.37 19.62 21.51
CA LYS A 578 -11.22 20.78 21.84
C LYS A 578 -10.65 21.58 23.01
N GLU A 579 -10.12 20.92 24.02
CA GLU A 579 -9.57 21.60 25.19
C GLU A 579 -8.29 22.36 24.86
N ILE A 580 -7.33 21.76 24.15
CA ILE A 580 -6.12 22.47 23.74
C ILE A 580 -6.42 23.63 22.78
N THR A 581 -7.47 23.48 21.95
CA THR A 581 -7.97 24.56 21.08
C THR A 581 -8.56 25.70 21.91
N ARG A 582 -9.35 25.40 22.94
CA ARG A 582 -9.92 26.41 23.85
C ARG A 582 -8.80 27.18 24.55
N ILE A 583 -7.80 26.48 25.07
CA ILE A 583 -6.63 27.08 25.73
C ILE A 583 -5.85 27.96 24.76
N SER A 584 -5.56 27.47 23.55
CA SER A 584 -4.86 28.28 22.52
C SER A 584 -5.62 29.57 22.18
N ASN A 585 -6.95 29.46 21.98
CA ASN A 585 -7.79 30.61 21.67
C ASN A 585 -7.89 31.62 22.81
N LEU A 586 -7.85 31.18 24.09
CA LEU A 586 -7.81 32.09 25.25
C LEU A 586 -6.53 32.93 25.30
N HIS A 587 -5.45 32.42 24.68
CA HIS A 587 -4.17 33.09 24.56
C HIS A 587 -3.97 33.72 23.16
N GLU A 588 -5.06 34.03 22.46
CA GLU A 588 -5.08 34.73 21.16
C GLU A 588 -4.39 33.96 20.01
N ILE A 589 -4.19 32.65 20.16
CA ILE A 589 -3.66 31.78 19.09
C ILE A 589 -4.81 31.00 18.48
N TRP A 590 -5.14 31.35 17.24
CA TRP A 590 -6.33 30.85 16.55
C TRP A 590 -6.07 29.75 15.54
N GLN A 591 -4.82 29.58 15.13
CA GLN A 591 -4.38 28.58 14.16
C GLN A 591 -3.61 27.47 14.87
N GLY A 592 -3.66 26.25 14.30
CA GLY A 592 -2.89 25.12 14.78
C GLY A 592 -2.07 24.50 13.66
N LEU A 593 -0.95 23.90 14.01
CA LEU A 593 -0.07 23.15 13.13
C LEU A 593 0.08 21.75 13.69
N TYR A 594 -0.14 20.72 12.89
CA TYR A 594 0.06 19.35 13.35
C TYR A 594 0.39 18.42 12.19
N THR A 595 1.04 17.31 12.51
CA THR A 595 1.32 16.23 11.57
C THR A 595 0.72 14.92 12.03
N ALA A 596 0.35 14.07 11.07
CA ALA A 596 -0.09 12.72 11.37
C ALA A 596 0.36 11.74 10.28
N GLY A 597 0.62 10.49 10.66
CA GLY A 597 0.85 9.37 9.72
C GLY A 597 -0.45 8.77 9.16
N ILE A 598 -1.60 9.21 9.66
CA ILE A 598 -2.92 8.90 9.10
C ILE A 598 -3.43 10.08 8.28
N VAL A 599 -4.23 9.79 7.26
CA VAL A 599 -4.86 10.82 6.44
C VAL A 599 -6.07 11.40 7.17
N LEU A 600 -6.10 12.72 7.32
CA LEU A 600 -7.18 13.52 7.86
C LEU A 600 -7.63 14.57 6.82
N PRO A 601 -8.85 15.11 6.91
CA PRO A 601 -9.33 16.14 5.98
C PRO A 601 -8.79 17.52 6.36
N ARG A 602 -8.13 18.30 5.49
CA ARG A 602 -7.42 17.98 4.23
C ARG A 602 -5.93 18.32 4.47
N PRO A 603 -4.97 17.46 4.08
CA PRO A 603 -3.55 17.77 4.27
C PRO A 603 -3.13 18.91 3.36
N VAL A 604 -2.32 19.82 3.90
CA VAL A 604 -1.67 20.90 3.15
C VAL A 604 -0.51 20.35 2.33
N SER A 605 0.21 19.36 2.87
CA SER A 605 1.28 18.65 2.18
C SER A 605 1.43 17.23 2.71
N THR A 606 2.07 16.37 1.92
CA THR A 606 2.40 14.99 2.27
C THR A 606 3.85 14.72 1.93
N CYS A 607 4.64 14.37 2.94
CA CYS A 607 6.04 13.97 2.81
C CYS A 607 6.19 12.47 3.07
N ARG A 608 7.29 11.87 2.58
CA ARG A 608 7.60 10.45 2.78
C ARG A 608 8.87 10.30 3.62
N TYR A 609 8.89 9.31 4.51
CA TYR A 609 10.09 8.96 5.28
C TYR A 609 11.11 8.21 4.44
N TYR A 610 12.38 8.47 4.73
CA TYR A 610 13.54 7.84 4.13
C TYR A 610 14.55 7.48 5.21
N HIS A 611 15.19 6.32 5.06
CA HIS A 611 16.07 5.74 6.07
C HIS A 611 17.44 5.40 5.48
N ARG A 612 18.50 5.83 6.17
CA ARG A 612 19.89 5.53 5.82
C ARG A 612 20.54 4.72 6.93
N SER A 613 20.82 3.45 6.67
CA SER A 613 21.43 2.54 7.66
C SER A 613 22.89 2.92 7.95
N LEU A 614 23.23 3.29 9.18
CA LEU A 614 24.61 3.52 9.61
C LEU A 614 25.23 2.25 10.18
N ASN A 615 24.45 1.50 10.96
CA ASN A 615 24.81 0.21 11.54
C ASN A 615 23.89 -0.90 11.01
N TRP A 616 24.09 -1.27 9.75
CA TRP A 616 23.21 -2.23 9.07
C TRP A 616 23.09 -3.57 9.80
N GLN A 617 24.18 -4.07 10.39
CA GLN A 617 24.18 -5.35 11.12
C GLN A 617 23.24 -5.32 12.32
N LYS A 618 23.32 -4.27 13.16
CA LYS A 618 22.43 -4.12 14.31
C LYS A 618 20.98 -3.96 13.87
N LEU A 619 20.72 -3.15 12.86
CA LEU A 619 19.36 -2.97 12.33
C LEU A 619 18.76 -4.27 11.80
N TYR A 620 19.57 -5.11 11.14
CA TYR A 620 19.15 -6.41 10.65
C TYR A 620 18.85 -7.38 11.80
N GLU A 621 19.71 -7.41 12.83
CA GLU A 621 19.49 -8.21 14.03
C GLU A 621 18.25 -7.78 14.83
N CYS A 622 17.86 -6.50 14.71
CA CYS A 622 16.66 -5.97 15.32
C CYS A 622 15.39 -6.15 14.46
N ASN A 623 15.47 -6.75 13.27
CA ASN A 623 14.39 -6.78 12.26
C ASN A 623 13.93 -5.40 11.78
N PHE A 624 14.73 -4.35 11.97
CA PHE A 624 14.43 -3.00 11.46
C PHE A 624 14.66 -2.90 9.94
N VAL A 625 15.61 -3.67 9.42
CA VAL A 625 15.83 -3.83 7.97
C VAL A 625 15.83 -5.31 7.61
N HIS A 626 15.31 -5.63 6.44
CA HIS A 626 15.38 -6.99 5.89
C HIS A 626 16.58 -7.14 4.94
N LEU A 627 17.11 -8.36 4.86
CA LEU A 627 18.15 -8.71 3.90
C LEU A 627 17.52 -8.81 2.50
N PRO A 628 17.96 -8.01 1.51
CA PRO A 628 17.46 -8.13 0.15
C PRO A 628 17.75 -9.52 -0.42
N HIS A 629 16.81 -10.07 -1.21
CA HIS A 629 16.98 -11.38 -1.82
C HIS A 629 18.27 -11.45 -2.67
N GLY A 630 19.03 -12.53 -2.55
CA GLY A 630 20.32 -12.70 -3.22
C GLY A 630 21.49 -11.88 -2.66
N SER A 631 21.27 -11.08 -1.60
CA SER A 631 22.34 -10.35 -0.90
C SER A 631 22.89 -11.16 0.27
N LYS A 632 24.10 -10.80 0.73
CA LYS A 632 24.68 -11.26 2.00
C LYS A 632 24.83 -10.09 2.98
N PRO A 633 24.78 -10.32 4.30
CA PRO A 633 25.01 -9.27 5.30
C PRO A 633 26.29 -8.46 5.08
N GLN A 634 27.40 -9.12 4.73
CA GLN A 634 28.68 -8.44 4.48
C GLN A 634 28.61 -7.46 3.30
N TYR A 635 27.79 -7.76 2.28
CA TYR A 635 27.58 -6.86 1.16
C TYR A 635 26.81 -5.60 1.59
N GLN A 636 25.77 -5.75 2.41
CA GLN A 636 25.00 -4.60 2.91
C GLN A 636 25.84 -3.71 3.85
N ILE A 637 26.65 -4.32 4.73
CA ILE A 637 27.61 -3.58 5.57
C ILE A 637 28.56 -2.75 4.70
N ARG A 638 29.14 -3.35 3.65
CA ARG A 638 30.03 -2.63 2.71
C ARG A 638 29.29 -1.56 1.90
N LYS A 639 28.07 -1.84 1.45
CA LYS A 639 27.24 -0.91 0.67
C LYS A 639 26.99 0.38 1.45
N TYR A 640 26.72 0.26 2.74
CA TYR A 640 26.34 1.36 3.61
C TYR A 640 27.48 1.95 4.44
N ALA A 641 28.68 1.38 4.35
CA ALA A 641 29.88 1.91 4.99
C ALA A 641 30.08 3.39 4.60
N VAL A 642 30.37 4.21 5.62
CA VAL A 642 30.78 5.60 5.47
C VAL A 642 32.21 5.75 6.02
N PRO A 643 32.98 6.74 5.51
CA PRO A 643 34.33 7.03 5.98
C PRO A 643 34.39 7.37 7.48
N ASP A 644 35.60 7.42 8.03
CA ASP A 644 35.82 7.72 9.45
C ASP A 644 36.11 9.22 9.71
N HIS A 645 36.36 10.01 8.67
CA HIS A 645 36.65 11.44 8.77
C HIS A 645 35.84 12.23 7.75
N THR A 646 35.40 13.42 8.15
CA THR A 646 34.69 14.37 7.29
C THR A 646 35.60 14.99 6.25
N SER A 647 35.01 15.46 5.15
CA SER A 647 35.73 15.96 3.97
C SER A 647 35.61 17.47 3.76
N THR A 648 34.53 18.08 4.26
CA THR A 648 34.28 19.52 4.11
C THR A 648 35.25 20.34 4.94
N LYS A 649 36.03 21.20 4.26
CA LYS A 649 36.94 22.15 4.92
C LYS A 649 36.15 23.17 5.72
N GLY A 650 36.60 23.48 6.93
CA GLY A 650 35.95 24.46 7.81
C GLY A 650 34.76 23.92 8.59
N LEU A 651 34.41 22.65 8.41
CA LEU A 651 33.33 22.00 9.17
C LEU A 651 33.71 21.87 10.65
N ARG A 652 32.85 22.37 11.53
CA ARG A 652 33.00 22.25 12.99
C ARG A 652 31.65 22.26 13.69
N GLU A 653 31.64 21.88 14.97
CA GLU A 653 30.46 22.04 15.82
C GLU A 653 30.05 23.52 15.94
N MET A 654 28.74 23.74 15.99
CA MET A 654 28.14 25.05 16.19
C MET A 654 28.37 25.54 17.62
N LYS A 655 28.76 26.80 17.77
CA LYS A 655 28.92 27.46 19.07
C LYS A 655 27.80 28.48 19.29
N PRO A 656 27.49 28.86 20.54
CA PRO A 656 26.48 29.88 20.81
C PRO A 656 26.75 31.22 20.13
N ALA A 657 28.02 31.56 19.89
CA ALA A 657 28.40 32.78 19.16
C ALA A 657 28.00 32.76 17.67
N ASP A 658 27.75 31.58 17.08
CA ASP A 658 27.42 31.45 15.65
C ASP A 658 25.92 31.62 15.38
N ILE A 659 25.06 31.62 16.42
CA ILE A 659 23.60 31.58 16.29
C ILE A 659 23.08 32.72 15.42
N GLU A 660 23.57 33.94 15.63
CA GLU A 660 23.09 35.10 14.86
C GLU A 660 23.40 34.95 13.36
N ALA A 661 24.57 34.42 13.01
CA ALA A 661 24.94 34.16 11.63
C ALA A 661 24.11 33.01 11.03
N VAL A 662 23.88 31.94 11.80
CA VAL A 662 23.07 30.79 11.39
C VAL A 662 21.62 31.20 11.16
N VAL A 663 21.01 31.97 12.06
CA VAL A 663 19.63 32.47 11.91
C VAL A 663 19.50 33.33 10.64
N LYS A 664 20.45 34.26 10.40
CA LYS A 664 20.45 35.07 9.17
C LYS A 664 20.58 34.23 7.90
N LEU A 665 21.42 33.19 7.91
CA LEU A 665 21.57 32.27 6.79
C LEU A 665 20.30 31.45 6.57
N MET A 666 19.74 30.90 7.65
CA MET A 666 18.48 30.15 7.67
C MET A 666 17.32 30.99 7.15
N ASP A 667 17.13 32.22 7.63
CA ASP A 667 16.06 33.11 7.18
C ASP A 667 16.12 33.37 5.67
N ARG A 668 17.33 33.54 5.11
CA ARG A 668 17.52 33.71 3.67
C ARG A 668 17.23 32.42 2.90
N TYR A 669 17.68 31.28 3.41
CA TYR A 669 17.47 29.98 2.81
C TYR A 669 15.99 29.57 2.82
N MET A 670 15.33 29.76 3.95
CA MET A 670 13.95 29.34 4.18
C MET A 670 12.94 30.11 3.34
N LYS A 671 13.25 31.33 2.90
CA LYS A 671 12.42 32.12 1.96
C LYS A 671 12.11 31.38 0.65
N ARG A 672 12.90 30.38 0.28
CA ARG A 672 12.68 29.55 -0.91
C ARG A 672 11.49 28.59 -0.76
N PHE A 673 11.07 28.29 0.46
CA PHE A 673 9.98 27.35 0.75
C PHE A 673 8.64 28.07 0.97
N ASP A 674 7.56 27.36 0.61
CA ASP A 674 6.19 27.83 0.73
C ASP A 674 5.71 27.84 2.19
N ILE A 675 6.13 26.88 3.01
CA ILE A 675 5.86 26.88 4.45
C ILE A 675 7.18 26.74 5.21
N ALA A 676 7.47 27.66 6.12
CA ALA A 676 8.70 27.64 6.89
C ALA A 676 8.52 28.30 8.27
N PRO A 677 9.29 27.90 9.28
CA PRO A 677 9.29 28.57 10.57
C PRO A 677 9.96 29.96 10.46
N GLU A 678 9.47 30.92 11.23
CA GLU A 678 10.20 32.15 11.54
C GLU A 678 10.74 32.05 12.96
N MET A 679 12.04 31.78 13.08
CA MET A 679 12.67 31.57 14.38
C MET A 679 13.35 32.85 14.86
N SER A 680 13.08 33.23 16.11
CA SER A 680 13.90 34.20 16.84
C SER A 680 15.26 33.61 17.21
N THR A 681 16.21 34.47 17.55
CA THR A 681 17.53 34.04 18.07
C THR A 681 17.40 33.21 19.35
N GLU A 682 16.41 33.52 20.20
CA GLU A 682 16.15 32.78 21.43
C GLU A 682 15.66 31.35 21.14
N GLU A 683 14.67 31.21 20.25
CA GLU A 683 14.18 29.90 19.79
C GLU A 683 15.29 29.10 19.11
N ALA A 684 16.07 29.74 18.22
CA ALA A 684 17.19 29.09 17.54
C ALA A 684 18.27 28.62 18.52
N THR A 685 18.50 29.35 19.62
CA THR A 685 19.41 28.93 20.69
C THR A 685 18.92 27.63 21.32
N HIS A 686 17.65 27.58 21.70
CA HIS A 686 17.04 26.38 22.29
C HIS A 686 17.06 25.17 21.35
N TRP A 687 16.75 25.39 20.07
CA TRP A 687 16.63 24.32 19.08
C TRP A 687 17.97 23.80 18.56
N PHE A 688 18.98 24.66 18.40
CA PHE A 688 20.21 24.30 17.72
C PHE A 688 21.44 24.19 18.62
N CYS A 689 21.45 24.81 19.80
CA CYS A 689 22.62 24.69 20.67
C CYS A 689 22.58 23.36 21.43
N PRO A 690 23.64 22.53 21.34
CA PRO A 690 23.72 21.33 22.14
C PRO A 690 23.86 21.69 23.61
N THR A 691 23.04 21.08 24.47
CA THR A 691 23.10 21.26 25.93
C THR A 691 24.21 20.36 26.49
N VAL A 692 25.46 20.83 26.46
CA VAL A 692 26.64 20.01 26.81
C VAL A 692 27.01 20.10 28.30
N ALA A 693 26.05 20.34 29.20
CA ALA A 693 26.35 20.32 30.62
C ALA A 693 26.79 18.89 31.03
N PRO A 694 27.87 18.73 31.81
CA PRO A 694 28.34 17.41 32.25
C PRO A 694 27.21 16.64 32.94
N GLY A 695 26.82 15.49 32.38
CA GLY A 695 25.75 14.63 32.91
C GLY A 695 24.35 14.88 32.34
N GLN A 696 24.17 15.77 31.35
CA GLN A 696 22.94 15.87 30.57
C GLN A 696 23.08 15.15 29.23
N ASP A 697 22.03 14.45 28.79
CA ASP A 697 22.06 13.80 27.47
C ASP A 697 21.99 14.86 26.36
N GLN A 698 22.77 14.63 25.30
CA GLN A 698 22.71 15.46 24.11
C GLN A 698 21.53 15.02 23.23
N TYR A 699 20.67 15.96 22.86
CA TYR A 699 19.49 15.69 22.02
C TYR A 699 19.62 16.22 20.59
N ILE A 700 20.45 17.24 20.39
CA ILE A 700 20.69 17.88 19.10
C ILE A 700 22.19 17.92 18.78
N TRP A 701 22.52 17.71 17.51
CA TRP A 701 23.86 17.89 16.95
C TRP A 701 23.76 18.92 15.84
N SER A 702 24.52 20.01 15.99
CA SER A 702 24.50 21.14 15.07
C SER A 702 25.91 21.48 14.64
N TYR A 703 26.10 21.64 13.33
CA TYR A 703 27.38 21.90 12.71
C TYR A 703 27.30 23.07 11.76
N VAL A 704 28.41 23.79 11.64
CA VAL A 704 28.57 24.92 10.73
C VAL A 704 29.84 24.75 9.91
N VAL A 705 29.85 25.34 8.73
CA VAL A 705 31.04 25.46 7.89
C VAL A 705 31.50 26.91 7.90
N GLU A 706 32.74 27.12 8.32
CA GLU A 706 33.39 28.42 8.39
C GLU A 706 34.38 28.56 7.22
N ASP A 707 34.27 29.64 6.45
CA ASP A 707 35.20 29.96 5.38
C ASP A 707 36.52 30.59 5.90
N ASN A 708 37.44 30.91 4.98
CA ASN A 708 38.72 31.53 5.35
C ASN A 708 38.57 32.94 5.95
N GLU A 709 37.44 33.60 5.71
CA GLU A 709 37.10 34.94 6.21
C GLU A 709 36.33 34.89 7.54
N LYS A 710 36.12 33.68 8.09
CA LYS A 710 35.34 33.39 9.30
C LYS A 710 33.83 33.62 9.17
N ASN A 711 33.32 33.64 7.93
CA ASN A 711 31.88 33.69 7.70
C ASN A 711 31.31 32.28 7.71
N ILE A 712 30.09 32.14 8.25
CA ILE A 712 29.35 30.89 8.21
C ILE A 712 28.66 30.76 6.84
N THR A 713 29.09 29.78 6.06
CA THR A 713 28.55 29.51 4.70
C THR A 713 27.47 28.46 4.70
N ASP A 714 27.55 27.49 5.62
CA ASP A 714 26.64 26.36 5.70
C ASP A 714 26.33 25.98 7.15
N PHE A 715 25.16 25.42 7.34
CA PHE A 715 24.65 24.92 8.61
C PHE A 715 23.84 23.65 8.38
N PHE A 716 23.98 22.65 9.26
CA PHE A 716 23.06 21.52 9.33
C PHE A 716 22.96 20.98 10.74
N SER A 717 21.81 20.37 11.04
CA SER A 717 21.54 19.77 12.34
C SER A 717 20.72 18.49 12.24
N PHE A 718 20.85 17.63 13.25
CA PHE A 718 20.04 16.43 13.42
C PHE A 718 19.85 16.12 14.90
N TYR A 719 18.71 15.54 15.27
CA TYR A 719 18.36 15.22 16.65
C TYR A 719 18.23 13.71 16.87
N CYS A 720 18.30 13.28 18.13
CA CYS A 720 18.20 11.88 18.53
C CYS A 720 16.81 11.55 19.06
N ILE A 721 16.19 10.53 18.48
CA ILE A 721 15.13 9.77 19.14
C ILE A 721 15.59 8.32 19.26
N GLU A 722 15.43 7.76 20.44
CA GLU A 722 15.70 6.35 20.67
C GLU A 722 14.43 5.53 20.44
N SER A 723 14.59 4.34 19.87
CA SER A 723 13.51 3.36 19.74
C SER A 723 13.86 2.11 20.52
N SER A 724 13.00 1.70 21.44
CA SER A 724 13.13 0.44 22.15
C SER A 724 12.80 -0.72 21.20
N ALA A 725 13.70 -1.70 21.11
CA ALA A 725 13.48 -2.93 20.34
C ALA A 725 12.80 -3.96 21.24
N ILE A 726 11.55 -4.29 20.92
CA ILE A 726 10.73 -5.20 21.72
C ILE A 726 11.07 -6.65 21.34
N ASN A 727 11.23 -7.52 22.34
CA ASN A 727 11.51 -8.96 22.17
C ASN A 727 12.82 -9.29 21.43
N ASN A 728 13.83 -8.43 21.48
CA ASN A 728 15.15 -8.73 20.93
C ASN A 728 16.14 -9.18 22.02
N PRO A 729 16.79 -10.35 21.90
CA PRO A 729 17.71 -10.83 22.94
C PRO A 729 19.11 -10.17 22.92
N LYS A 730 19.44 -9.37 21.88
CA LYS A 730 20.78 -8.80 21.69
C LYS A 730 20.86 -7.29 21.86
N HIS A 731 19.81 -6.57 21.50
CA HIS A 731 19.79 -5.11 21.49
C HIS A 731 18.49 -4.59 22.07
N ASP A 732 18.59 -3.73 23.07
CA ASP A 732 17.40 -3.16 23.73
C ASP A 732 16.95 -1.84 23.08
N VAL A 733 17.88 -1.11 22.47
CA VAL A 733 17.67 0.26 21.97
C VAL A 733 18.35 0.46 20.61
N ILE A 734 17.62 1.08 19.68
CA ILE A 734 18.12 1.61 18.41
C ILE A 734 18.19 3.12 18.51
N ARG A 735 19.36 3.70 18.25
CA ARG A 735 19.54 5.16 18.25
C ARG A 735 19.32 5.70 16.84
N VAL A 736 18.32 6.56 16.69
CA VAL A 736 17.90 7.10 15.40
C VAL A 736 18.22 8.59 15.33
N ALA A 737 19.01 8.98 14.34
CA ALA A 737 19.22 10.38 14.00
C ALA A 737 18.12 10.85 13.06
N TYR A 738 17.50 11.99 13.31
CA TYR A 738 16.53 12.62 12.43
C TYR A 738 17.12 13.93 11.88
N LEU A 739 17.23 14.03 10.56
CA LEU A 739 17.64 15.27 9.91
C LEU A 739 16.66 16.38 10.29
N PHE A 740 17.20 17.47 10.84
CA PHE A 740 16.41 18.61 11.29
C PHE A 740 16.50 19.74 10.26
N TYR A 741 17.12 20.86 10.63
CA TYR A 741 17.27 22.01 9.75
C TYR A 741 18.67 22.13 9.19
N TYR A 742 18.78 22.66 7.97
CA TYR A 742 20.02 23.01 7.31
C TYR A 742 19.84 24.22 6.40
N ALA A 743 20.94 24.90 6.09
CA ALA A 743 21.00 26.01 5.16
C ALA A 743 22.39 26.10 4.51
N THR A 744 22.44 26.56 3.27
CA THR A 744 23.70 26.81 2.54
C THR A 744 23.60 28.08 1.70
N ASP A 745 24.68 28.85 1.67
CA ASP A 745 24.82 30.04 0.84
C ASP A 745 24.78 29.73 -0.67
N THR A 746 25.06 28.49 -1.05
CA THR A 746 25.15 28.06 -2.44
C THR A 746 23.78 28.09 -3.10
N ALA A 747 22.70 27.90 -2.34
CA ALA A 747 21.34 28.08 -2.82
C ALA A 747 20.97 29.55 -3.07
N LEU A 748 21.74 30.50 -2.56
CA LEU A 748 21.46 31.94 -2.60
C LEU A 748 22.25 32.66 -3.70
N LYS A 749 23.04 31.93 -4.50
CA LYS A 749 23.78 32.48 -5.63
C LYS A 749 22.82 32.82 -6.78
N GLU A 750 23.04 33.97 -7.42
CA GLU A 750 22.32 34.39 -8.61
C GLU A 750 23.26 34.37 -9.83
N PRO A 751 22.92 33.66 -10.93
CA PRO A 751 21.69 32.89 -11.14
C PRO A 751 21.63 31.60 -10.31
N PHE A 752 20.41 31.14 -9.98
CA PHE A 752 20.19 29.92 -9.22
C PHE A 752 20.74 28.70 -9.96
N ASP A 753 21.73 28.02 -9.36
CA ASP A 753 22.34 26.82 -9.89
C ASP A 753 21.96 25.58 -9.05
N LYS A 754 20.98 24.84 -9.57
CA LYS A 754 20.49 23.59 -8.95
C LYS A 754 21.55 22.50 -8.90
N ALA A 755 22.46 22.43 -9.88
CA ALA A 755 23.49 21.40 -9.91
C ALA A 755 24.56 21.67 -8.85
N ALA A 756 24.97 22.94 -8.68
CA ALA A 756 25.86 23.36 -7.59
C ALA A 756 25.23 23.08 -6.22
N LEU A 757 23.94 23.39 -6.04
CA LEU A 757 23.22 23.08 -4.81
C LEU A 757 23.17 21.57 -4.54
N LYS A 758 22.86 20.76 -5.56
CA LYS A 758 22.85 19.29 -5.46
C LYS A 758 24.21 18.76 -5.01
N SER A 759 25.30 19.24 -5.59
CA SER A 759 26.65 18.86 -5.17
C SER A 759 26.92 19.24 -3.71
N ARG A 760 26.64 20.50 -3.35
CA ARG A 760 26.93 21.02 -2.00
C ARG A 760 26.14 20.28 -0.91
N LEU A 761 24.85 20.04 -1.12
CA LEU A 761 24.03 19.30 -0.16
C LEU A 761 24.49 17.84 -0.03
N ASN A 762 24.94 17.22 -1.12
CA ASN A 762 25.52 15.88 -1.02
C ASN A 762 26.78 15.85 -0.16
N ASP A 763 27.68 16.83 -0.28
CA ASP A 763 28.88 16.93 0.55
C ASP A 763 28.53 17.11 2.03
N LEU A 764 27.60 18.04 2.34
CA LEU A 764 27.17 18.32 3.71
C LEU A 764 26.50 17.12 4.37
N ILE A 765 25.56 16.48 3.67
CA ILE A 765 24.84 15.33 4.21
C ILE A 765 25.76 14.11 4.31
N HIS A 766 26.72 13.95 3.39
CA HIS A 766 27.73 12.91 3.51
C HIS A 766 28.51 13.04 4.83
N ASP A 767 28.97 14.25 5.16
CA ASP A 767 29.66 14.52 6.42
C ASP A 767 28.73 14.37 7.63
N ALA A 768 27.45 14.73 7.51
CA ALA A 768 26.45 14.50 8.56
C ALA A 768 26.29 13.01 8.88
N LEU A 769 26.31 12.12 7.87
CA LEU A 769 26.27 10.66 8.08
C LEU A 769 27.52 10.14 8.80
N ILE A 770 28.69 10.71 8.51
CA ILE A 770 29.94 10.37 9.18
C ILE A 770 29.87 10.78 10.65
N LEU A 771 29.45 12.02 10.93
CA LEU A 771 29.29 12.56 12.28
C LEU A 771 28.25 11.76 13.08
N ALA A 772 27.13 11.38 12.46
CA ALA A 772 26.14 10.52 13.10
C ALA A 772 26.71 9.12 13.42
N LYS A 773 27.50 8.52 12.54
CA LYS A 773 28.18 7.25 12.84
C LYS A 773 29.17 7.41 14.00
N GLN A 774 29.96 8.49 14.03
CA GLN A 774 30.88 8.80 15.12
C GLN A 774 30.15 9.00 16.45
N ALA A 775 28.98 9.65 16.42
CA ALA A 775 28.08 9.81 17.55
C ALA A 775 27.29 8.53 17.90
N ARG A 776 27.59 7.39 17.28
CA ARG A 776 27.01 6.05 17.54
C ARG A 776 25.52 5.95 17.26
N PHE A 777 25.06 6.57 16.19
CA PHE A 777 23.71 6.35 15.66
C PHE A 777 23.66 5.10 14.77
N ASP A 778 22.52 4.40 14.79
CA ASP A 778 22.33 3.16 14.04
C ASP A 778 21.66 3.40 12.69
N VAL A 779 20.77 4.40 12.62
CA VAL A 779 20.05 4.79 11.40
C VAL A 779 19.86 6.31 11.37
N PHE A 780 19.89 6.87 10.16
CA PHE A 780 19.69 8.28 9.90
C PHE A 780 18.44 8.47 9.03
N ASN A 781 17.45 9.17 9.58
CA ASN A 781 16.15 9.40 8.98
C ASN A 781 16.08 10.79 8.36
N ALA A 782 15.40 10.89 7.23
CA ALA A 782 15.08 12.15 6.59
C ALA A 782 13.68 12.04 5.96
N LEU A 783 13.02 13.17 5.79
CA LEU A 783 11.77 13.27 5.03
C LEU A 783 12.05 13.78 3.61
N SER A 784 11.11 13.65 2.69
CA SER A 784 11.18 14.27 1.35
C SER A 784 11.05 15.81 1.34
N LEU A 785 11.01 16.45 2.52
CA LEU A 785 10.88 17.89 2.69
C LEU A 785 12.14 18.68 2.25
N MET A 786 12.03 20.01 2.19
CA MET A 786 13.07 20.91 1.73
C MET A 786 13.69 20.50 0.38
N ASP A 787 15.00 20.66 0.23
CA ASP A 787 15.76 20.21 -0.93
C ASP A 787 16.28 18.76 -0.76
N ASN A 788 15.69 17.96 0.14
CA ASN A 788 16.19 16.60 0.44
C ASN A 788 16.17 15.70 -0.80
N GLY A 789 15.25 15.98 -1.73
CA GLY A 789 15.21 15.31 -3.03
C GLY A 789 16.53 15.31 -3.80
N LEU A 790 17.42 16.27 -3.54
CA LEU A 790 18.70 16.39 -4.24
C LEU A 790 19.78 15.40 -3.75
N PHE A 791 19.66 14.84 -2.55
CA PHE A 791 20.71 13.99 -1.97
C PHE A 791 20.23 12.61 -1.50
N LEU A 792 18.93 12.40 -1.27
CA LEU A 792 18.41 11.16 -0.69
C LEU A 792 18.86 9.92 -1.47
N GLU A 793 18.68 9.90 -2.79
CA GLU A 793 19.07 8.74 -3.61
C GLU A 793 20.59 8.53 -3.65
N GLN A 794 21.36 9.59 -3.90
CA GLN A 794 22.82 9.54 -4.02
C GLN A 794 23.49 9.13 -2.69
N GLN A 795 22.98 9.62 -1.56
CA GLN A 795 23.45 9.23 -0.22
C GLN A 795 22.88 7.89 0.25
N LYS A 796 22.15 7.16 -0.61
CA LYS A 796 21.61 5.80 -0.37
C LYS A 796 20.55 5.73 0.73
N PHE A 797 19.73 6.77 0.86
CA PHE A 797 18.54 6.69 1.68
C PHE A 797 17.50 5.79 0.99
N GLY A 798 17.05 4.75 1.70
CA GLY A 798 15.97 3.88 1.24
C GLY A 798 14.61 4.50 1.56
N ALA A 799 13.66 4.39 0.63
CA ALA A 799 12.31 4.90 0.85
C ALA A 799 11.59 4.04 1.90
N GLY A 800 11.13 4.67 2.98
CA GLY A 800 10.27 4.05 3.99
C GLY A 800 8.84 3.85 3.47
N ASP A 801 8.06 3.08 4.20
CA ASP A 801 6.63 2.87 4.00
C ASP A 801 5.77 3.97 4.65
N GLY A 802 6.30 4.63 5.67
CA GLY A 802 5.66 5.75 6.37
C GLY A 802 5.55 7.04 5.54
N GLN A 803 4.37 7.67 5.61
CA GLN A 803 4.14 9.04 5.15
C GLN A 803 3.84 9.95 6.35
N LEU A 804 4.16 11.24 6.20
CA LEU A 804 3.84 12.28 7.16
C LEU A 804 3.03 13.36 6.48
N HIS A 805 1.81 13.59 6.96
CA HIS A 805 0.88 14.57 6.42
C HIS A 805 0.87 15.82 7.29
N TYR A 806 1.00 16.99 6.68
CA TYR A 806 1.00 18.30 7.34
C TYR A 806 -0.39 18.92 7.27
N TYR A 807 -0.85 19.46 8.39
CA TYR A 807 -2.17 20.08 8.52
C TYR A 807 -2.08 21.45 9.17
N LEU A 808 -2.97 22.34 8.74
CA LEU A 808 -3.21 23.62 9.40
C LEU A 808 -4.65 23.66 9.91
N PHE A 809 -4.82 23.84 11.21
CA PHE A 809 -6.10 24.03 11.86
C PHE A 809 -6.53 25.49 11.76
N ASN A 810 -7.80 25.74 11.43
CA ASN A 810 -8.38 27.07 11.26
C ASN A 810 -7.65 27.96 10.24
N TYR A 811 -7.02 27.36 9.24
CA TYR A 811 -6.36 28.08 8.16
C TYR A 811 -6.54 27.35 6.83
N ARG A 812 -7.00 28.07 5.81
CA ARG A 812 -7.08 27.59 4.44
C ARG A 812 -5.77 27.92 3.73
N ALA A 813 -5.03 26.91 3.31
CA ALA A 813 -3.83 27.03 2.50
C ALA A 813 -3.99 26.25 1.19
N ASN A 814 -3.40 26.74 0.10
CA ASN A 814 -3.33 25.97 -1.13
C ASN A 814 -2.35 24.78 -0.95
N PRO A 815 -2.51 23.67 -1.68
CA PRO A 815 -1.60 22.52 -1.59
C PRO A 815 -0.14 22.93 -1.78
N ILE A 816 0.74 22.38 -0.96
CA ILE A 816 2.19 22.59 -1.01
C ILE A 816 2.85 21.28 -1.42
N ALA A 817 3.79 21.33 -2.36
CA ALA A 817 4.55 20.15 -2.80
C ALA A 817 5.33 19.56 -1.62
N GLY A 818 5.23 18.24 -1.40
CA GLY A 818 5.92 17.54 -0.30
C GLY A 818 7.18 16.80 -0.74
N GLY A 819 7.68 17.05 -1.95
CA GLY A 819 8.86 16.39 -2.51
C GLY A 819 8.63 14.98 -3.04
N VAL A 820 7.37 14.57 -3.21
CA VAL A 820 6.99 13.32 -3.86
C VAL A 820 5.98 13.54 -4.98
N ASP A 821 6.07 12.74 -6.04
CA ASP A 821 5.15 12.75 -7.17
C ASP A 821 3.84 12.00 -6.87
N LYS A 822 2.91 11.99 -7.84
CA LYS A 822 1.62 11.28 -7.71
C LYS A 822 1.77 9.75 -7.55
N LYS A 823 2.96 9.19 -7.82
CA LYS A 823 3.30 7.77 -7.64
C LYS A 823 4.07 7.53 -6.33
N ASN A 824 4.14 8.54 -5.45
CA ASN A 824 4.87 8.50 -4.19
C ASN A 824 6.39 8.25 -4.37
N GLN A 825 6.94 8.65 -5.53
CA GLN A 825 8.38 8.64 -5.81
C GLN A 825 8.96 10.02 -5.58
N LEU A 826 10.27 10.10 -5.37
CA LEU A 826 10.96 11.36 -5.12
C LEU A 826 10.83 12.29 -6.33
N ASP A 827 10.32 13.49 -6.13
CA ASP A 827 10.24 14.49 -7.19
C ASP A 827 11.48 15.39 -7.16
N GLU A 828 12.54 14.97 -7.85
CA GLU A 828 13.77 15.77 -7.95
C GLU A 828 13.55 17.09 -8.71
N ASN A 829 12.46 17.23 -9.49
CA ASN A 829 12.23 18.41 -10.33
C ASN A 829 11.56 19.53 -9.56
N ALA A 830 10.40 19.24 -8.95
CA ALA A 830 9.63 20.22 -8.19
C ALA A 830 10.13 20.38 -6.74
N LEU A 831 10.83 19.37 -6.20
CA LEU A 831 11.26 19.31 -4.80
C LEU A 831 10.09 19.57 -3.83
N SER A 832 10.39 19.90 -2.57
CA SER A 832 9.36 20.21 -1.58
C SER A 832 9.27 21.71 -1.34
N GLY A 833 8.04 22.20 -1.21
CA GLY A 833 7.75 23.53 -0.67
C GLY A 833 7.66 23.55 0.85
N VAL A 834 7.83 22.40 1.52
CA VAL A 834 7.80 22.28 2.99
C VAL A 834 9.20 22.49 3.54
N GLY A 835 9.42 23.64 4.18
CA GLY A 835 10.63 24.00 4.92
C GLY A 835 10.48 23.86 6.43
N LEU A 836 9.47 23.15 6.91
CA LEU A 836 9.14 22.98 8.32
C LEU A 836 9.36 21.51 8.74
N VAL A 837 10.13 21.31 9.80
CA VAL A 837 10.43 20.01 10.40
C VAL A 837 9.89 20.00 11.83
N LEU A 838 9.06 19.00 12.16
CA LEU A 838 8.55 18.81 13.52
C LEU A 838 9.37 17.73 14.25
N PRO A 839 9.65 17.91 15.56
CA PRO A 839 10.41 16.97 16.38
C PRO A 839 9.67 15.67 16.69
#